data_AF-A0A1G1IUZ6-F1
#
_entry.id   AF-A0A1G1IUZ6-F1
#
_cell.length_a   1.000
_cell.length_b   1.000
_cell.length_c   1.000
_cell.angle_alpha   90.00
_cell.angle_beta   90.00
_cell.angle_gamma   90.00
#
_symmetry.space_group_name_H-M   'P 1'
#
loop_
_entity.id
_entity.type
_entity.pdbx_description
1 polymer ?
#
loop_
_entity_poly.entity_id
_entity_poly.type
_entity_poly.pdbx_seq_one_letter_code
_entity_poly.pdbx_strand_id
1 'polypeptide(L)'
;MSAARADAAQSAREIDAYRSLPDHKSLKTAPQFVLVDDFSSGKLKNARGEPWQVKAPPGGGLDMEVVKEDARNPQRGHSLKTSFNILPKETVQFKSLLHRLDISQAQYLVFKCRLVPSQGLKFTGRVRVSLSDWRHNSAERDIADACSDGDGQWHDAVLPLSTFRDLDLDQVFSIEFAIKARAAKESGELFVDEIAFFGFNDVAFESHRDNLTGFPKTVVAKQAAQVILSLRNRAFLKAIARDTWKYFVNAREKNSHLVVDHIRLGAAPLAADYTSPTNIAMDVLATISAQELGLITRSEALKQVTEVMATLKQLRRYKGFFYNFYDARKLQVSRPYISTVDSGWLAIALVIVRQAYAQELGEDATALLNGFTFAELLDPENNQLVVGMDVPERNFGLYHYGMLVSEARATSFYAIGKGDLPKDHWWFLYRTLPDSWKWQTQPPQGTQKERDGTTYLQGHYSRAGQKFVPSWGGSLFEVLMPTLVINEKKLAPKGLGLNNKIFTELQRDYALKEKKYPVWGLSPASTTSGRGWNYQEFGAKPLGAKGYPDLGVVTPHVSFLALEVLPKDAIKNLRTFLKHYPIYGEYGFYDSVNVKNGRVNTQYLALDQGMSLAAICNYLRKGILQDYFQRDPVFKAAASVLDEDFFN
;
A
#
# COMPACT_ATOMS: atom_id res chain seq x y z
N MET A 1 -42.69 -10.31 -22.66
CA MET A 1 -41.82 -9.98 -23.80
C MET A 1 -40.77 -8.98 -23.34
N SER A 2 -39.57 -9.46 -23.06
CA SER A 2 -38.99 -9.54 -21.71
C SER A 2 -37.63 -8.82 -21.73
N ALA A 3 -37.01 -8.62 -20.56
CA ALA A 3 -35.68 -8.01 -20.37
C ALA A 3 -34.61 -8.44 -21.41
N ALA A 4 -34.68 -9.67 -21.92
CA ALA A 4 -33.82 -10.17 -22.99
C ALA A 4 -33.84 -9.35 -24.31
N ARG A 5 -34.96 -8.71 -24.66
CA ARG A 5 -35.01 -7.79 -25.84
C ARG A 5 -34.38 -6.43 -25.55
N ALA A 6 -34.43 -5.98 -24.30
CA ALA A 6 -33.78 -4.74 -23.87
C ALA A 6 -32.26 -4.91 -23.80
N ASP A 7 -31.79 -6.04 -23.24
CA ASP A 7 -30.36 -6.40 -23.19
C ASP A 7 -29.78 -6.56 -24.61
N ALA A 8 -30.49 -7.23 -25.52
CA ALA A 8 -30.05 -7.39 -26.90
C ALA A 8 -29.99 -6.06 -27.67
N ALA A 9 -30.94 -5.14 -27.44
CA ALA A 9 -30.94 -3.81 -28.05
C ALA A 9 -29.86 -2.90 -27.46
N GLN A 10 -29.53 -3.07 -26.18
CA GLN A 10 -28.46 -2.36 -25.50
C GLN A 10 -27.08 -2.83 -25.98
N SER A 11 -26.83 -4.15 -26.02
CA SER A 11 -25.59 -4.70 -26.57
C SER A 11 -25.37 -4.33 -28.04
N ALA A 12 -26.43 -4.25 -28.85
CA ALA A 12 -26.34 -3.78 -30.23
C ALA A 12 -25.83 -2.33 -30.31
N ARG A 13 -26.38 -1.42 -29.48
CA ARG A 13 -25.94 -0.02 -29.40
C ARG A 13 -24.52 0.15 -28.87
N GLU A 14 -24.09 -0.71 -27.95
CA GLU A 14 -22.73 -0.70 -27.40
C GLU A 14 -21.70 -1.15 -28.45
N ILE A 15 -22.00 -2.20 -29.22
CA ILE A 15 -21.16 -2.64 -30.33
C ILE A 15 -21.09 -1.58 -31.44
N ASP A 16 -22.19 -0.88 -31.69
CA ASP A 16 -22.23 0.23 -32.64
C ASP A 16 -21.28 1.37 -32.22
N ALA A 17 -21.04 1.59 -30.93
CA ALA A 17 -20.08 2.59 -30.47
C ALA A 17 -18.64 2.24 -30.89
N TYR A 18 -18.23 0.97 -30.78
CA TYR A 18 -16.94 0.51 -31.32
C TYR A 18 -16.87 0.66 -32.85
N ARG A 19 -17.94 0.26 -33.56
CA ARG A 19 -18.01 0.33 -35.02
C ARG A 19 -18.12 1.75 -35.59
N SER A 20 -18.61 2.70 -34.80
CA SER A 20 -18.76 4.11 -35.19
C SER A 20 -17.47 4.93 -35.08
N LEU A 21 -16.41 4.37 -34.49
CA LEU A 21 -15.12 5.03 -34.38
C LEU A 21 -14.47 5.15 -35.78
N PRO A 22 -14.11 6.36 -36.22
CA PRO A 22 -13.47 6.55 -37.52
C PRO A 22 -12.20 5.69 -37.62
N ASP A 23 -12.01 5.02 -38.76
CA ASP A 23 -10.89 4.08 -38.96
C ASP A 23 -9.52 4.72 -38.66
N HIS A 24 -9.35 6.00 -38.94
CA HIS A 24 -8.09 6.72 -38.71
C HIS A 24 -7.86 7.21 -37.26
N LYS A 25 -8.74 6.88 -36.29
CA LYS A 25 -8.59 7.28 -34.88
C LYS A 25 -8.14 6.11 -34.01
N SER A 26 -7.00 6.30 -33.36
CA SER A 26 -6.41 5.31 -32.45
C SER A 26 -7.25 5.08 -31.19
N LEU A 27 -7.48 3.81 -30.85
CA LEU A 27 -8.12 3.38 -29.60
C LEU A 27 -7.34 3.84 -28.37
N LYS A 28 -6.02 4.03 -28.49
CA LYS A 28 -5.15 4.54 -27.42
C LYS A 28 -5.60 5.88 -26.83
N THR A 29 -6.27 6.70 -27.63
CA THR A 29 -6.68 8.06 -27.22
C THR A 29 -8.07 8.11 -26.59
N ALA A 30 -8.77 6.97 -26.58
CA ALA A 30 -10.17 6.88 -26.19
C ALA A 30 -10.28 6.25 -24.78
N PRO A 31 -10.80 6.98 -23.77
CA PRO A 31 -10.82 6.54 -22.37
C PRO A 31 -11.68 5.29 -22.11
N GLN A 32 -12.55 4.94 -23.05
CA GLN A 32 -13.40 3.77 -23.03
C GLN A 32 -12.71 2.48 -23.52
N PHE A 33 -11.41 2.53 -23.83
CA PHE A 33 -10.60 1.37 -24.22
C PHE A 33 -9.36 1.18 -23.36
N VAL A 34 -9.02 -0.08 -23.06
CA VAL A 34 -7.69 -0.48 -22.58
C VAL A 34 -6.97 -1.21 -23.71
N LEU A 35 -6.02 -0.53 -24.35
CA LEU A 35 -5.21 -1.10 -25.42
C LEU A 35 -4.22 -2.14 -24.86
N VAL A 36 -4.28 -3.33 -25.41
CA VAL A 36 -3.27 -4.39 -25.23
C VAL A 36 -2.14 -4.20 -26.23
N ASP A 37 -2.45 -4.10 -27.52
CA ASP A 37 -1.47 -3.83 -28.57
C ASP A 37 -2.15 -3.34 -29.85
N ASP A 38 -1.54 -2.35 -30.50
CA ASP A 38 -1.88 -1.86 -31.85
C ASP A 38 -0.71 -2.07 -32.83
N PHE A 39 0.35 -2.77 -32.39
CA PHE A 39 1.59 -3.12 -33.09
C PHE A 39 2.37 -1.95 -33.71
N SER A 40 1.88 -0.72 -33.56
CA SER A 40 2.42 0.51 -34.14
C SER A 40 3.79 0.89 -33.58
N SER A 41 4.26 0.20 -32.53
CA SER A 41 5.64 0.29 -32.03
C SER A 41 6.69 -0.29 -32.99
N GLY A 42 6.27 -1.10 -33.98
CA GLY A 42 7.14 -1.80 -34.91
C GLY A 42 7.94 -2.95 -34.26
N LYS A 43 7.57 -3.36 -33.04
CA LYS A 43 8.27 -4.38 -32.25
C LYS A 43 7.28 -5.44 -31.79
N LEU A 44 7.76 -6.68 -31.62
CA LEU A 44 6.99 -7.78 -31.01
C LEU A 44 6.89 -7.61 -29.47
N LYS A 45 6.39 -6.45 -29.04
CA LYS A 45 6.11 -6.11 -27.65
C LYS A 45 4.78 -5.39 -27.56
N ASN A 46 3.94 -5.82 -26.62
CA ASN A 46 2.65 -5.20 -26.37
C ASN A 46 2.77 -3.76 -25.86
N ALA A 47 1.65 -3.04 -25.77
CA ALA A 47 1.60 -1.65 -25.31
C ALA A 47 2.15 -1.45 -23.89
N ARG A 48 2.34 -2.55 -23.13
CA ARG A 48 2.93 -2.57 -21.79
C ARG A 48 4.40 -3.01 -21.76
N GLY A 49 5.01 -3.26 -22.91
CA GLY A 49 6.43 -3.61 -23.06
C GLY A 49 6.74 -5.11 -22.95
N GLU A 50 5.73 -5.97 -22.84
CA GLU A 50 5.92 -7.42 -22.74
C GLU A 50 6.06 -8.09 -24.10
N PRO A 51 6.98 -9.04 -24.26
CA PRO A 51 7.20 -9.69 -25.55
C PRO A 51 6.00 -10.54 -25.96
N TRP A 52 5.76 -10.62 -27.26
CA TRP A 52 4.96 -11.69 -27.85
C TRP A 52 5.84 -12.91 -28.05
N GLN A 53 5.39 -14.07 -27.58
CA GLN A 53 6.16 -15.31 -27.59
C GLN A 53 5.42 -16.41 -28.33
N VAL A 54 6.13 -17.14 -29.19
CA VAL A 54 5.64 -18.30 -29.92
C VAL A 54 5.80 -19.58 -29.09
N LYS A 55 4.83 -20.48 -29.22
CA LYS A 55 4.92 -21.87 -28.79
C LYS A 55 4.40 -22.78 -29.91
N ALA A 56 5.29 -23.59 -30.48
CA ALA A 56 4.99 -24.51 -31.57
C ALA A 56 5.59 -25.91 -31.30
N PRO A 57 4.93 -27.00 -31.72
CA PRO A 57 5.48 -28.35 -31.65
C PRO A 57 6.59 -28.55 -32.70
N PRO A 58 7.46 -29.58 -32.55
CA PRO A 58 8.62 -29.76 -33.43
C PRO A 58 8.31 -29.92 -34.93
N GLY A 59 7.11 -30.38 -35.28
CA GLY A 59 6.66 -30.58 -36.67
C GLY A 59 5.85 -29.41 -37.27
N GLY A 60 5.44 -28.44 -36.45
CA GLY A 60 4.62 -27.31 -36.83
C GLY A 60 5.41 -26.00 -36.78
N GLY A 61 5.35 -25.21 -37.85
CA GLY A 61 5.99 -23.90 -37.93
C GLY A 61 5.04 -22.77 -37.57
N LEU A 62 5.51 -21.84 -36.73
CA LEU A 62 4.88 -20.55 -36.50
C LEU A 62 5.95 -19.47 -36.48
N ASP A 63 5.85 -18.50 -37.39
CA ASP A 63 6.72 -17.33 -37.42
C ASP A 63 5.89 -16.06 -37.23
N MET A 64 6.43 -15.10 -36.49
CA MET A 64 5.75 -13.83 -36.18
C MET A 64 6.60 -12.67 -36.66
N GLU A 65 5.97 -11.74 -37.38
CA GLU A 65 6.58 -10.49 -37.75
C GLU A 65 5.58 -9.33 -37.65
N VAL A 66 6.12 -8.13 -37.37
CA VAL A 66 5.32 -6.90 -37.42
C VAL A 66 5.46 -6.33 -38.83
N VAL A 67 4.35 -6.27 -39.56
CA VAL A 67 4.31 -5.79 -40.95
C VAL A 67 3.79 -4.37 -41.01
N LYS A 68 4.27 -3.59 -41.98
CA LYS A 68 3.81 -2.22 -42.23
C LYS A 68 2.51 -2.22 -43.05
N GLU A 69 1.51 -2.83 -42.46
CA GLU A 69 0.11 -2.90 -42.88
C GLU A 69 -0.69 -2.67 -41.60
N ASP A 70 -1.77 -1.89 -41.64
CA ASP A 70 -2.55 -1.58 -40.44
C ASP A 70 -4.03 -1.68 -40.76
N ALA A 71 -4.79 -2.29 -39.85
CA ALA A 71 -6.19 -2.58 -40.04
C ALA A 71 -7.10 -1.34 -39.92
N ARG A 72 -6.56 -0.21 -39.45
CA ARG A 72 -7.28 1.06 -39.18
C ARG A 72 -6.61 2.29 -39.81
N ASN A 73 -5.28 2.34 -39.84
CA ASN A 73 -4.45 3.45 -40.32
C ASN A 73 -3.40 2.99 -41.36
N PRO A 74 -3.82 2.78 -42.64
CA PRO A 74 -2.97 2.25 -43.69
C PRO A 74 -1.71 3.08 -44.01
N GLN A 75 -1.64 4.35 -43.57
CA GLN A 75 -0.53 5.24 -43.90
C GLN A 75 0.66 5.15 -42.93
N ARG A 76 0.46 4.75 -41.68
CA ARG A 76 1.50 4.86 -40.62
C ARG A 76 1.56 3.71 -39.63
N GLY A 77 0.58 2.83 -39.62
CA GLY A 77 0.48 1.79 -38.62
C GLY A 77 1.14 0.46 -39.00
N HIS A 78 1.01 -0.52 -38.12
CA HIS A 78 1.56 -1.86 -38.29
C HIS A 78 0.60 -2.88 -37.69
N SER A 79 0.68 -4.13 -38.14
CA SER A 79 -0.10 -5.24 -37.60
C SER A 79 0.82 -6.42 -37.33
N LEU A 80 0.36 -7.35 -36.49
CA LEU A 80 1.03 -8.63 -36.32
C LEU A 80 0.63 -9.56 -37.45
N LYS A 81 1.61 -10.05 -38.22
CA LYS A 81 1.44 -11.18 -39.13
C LYS A 81 2.06 -12.42 -38.51
N THR A 82 1.29 -13.49 -38.52
CA THR A 82 1.70 -14.81 -38.03
C THR A 82 1.56 -15.83 -39.15
N SER A 83 2.70 -16.26 -39.72
CA SER A 83 2.74 -17.29 -40.76
C SER A 83 2.81 -18.68 -40.13
N PHE A 84 1.88 -19.56 -40.48
CA PHE A 84 1.76 -20.89 -39.88
C PHE A 84 1.78 -22.01 -40.92
N ASN A 85 2.34 -23.14 -40.52
CA ASN A 85 2.34 -24.38 -41.28
C ASN A 85 2.28 -25.56 -40.30
N ILE A 86 1.09 -26.13 -40.13
CA ILE A 86 0.75 -27.02 -39.01
C ILE A 86 0.25 -28.38 -39.51
N LEU A 87 0.74 -29.46 -38.90
CA LEU A 87 0.33 -30.82 -39.24
C LEU A 87 -1.03 -31.17 -38.62
N PRO A 88 -1.73 -32.20 -39.12
CA PRO A 88 -3.01 -32.63 -38.55
C PRO A 88 -2.94 -32.81 -37.03
N LYS A 89 -3.93 -32.28 -36.31
CA LYS A 89 -4.08 -32.31 -34.84
C LYS A 89 -3.06 -31.49 -34.04
N GLU A 90 -2.11 -30.81 -34.68
CA GLU A 90 -1.18 -29.92 -34.00
C GLU A 90 -1.81 -28.57 -33.65
N THR A 91 -1.21 -27.88 -32.69
CA THR A 91 -1.60 -26.53 -32.26
C THR A 91 -0.35 -25.68 -32.10
N VAL A 92 -0.36 -24.51 -32.72
CA VAL A 92 0.65 -23.46 -32.55
C VAL A 92 0.01 -22.26 -31.86
N GLN A 93 0.78 -21.55 -31.06
CA GLN A 93 0.26 -20.48 -30.21
C GLN A 93 1.21 -19.29 -30.17
N PHE A 94 0.66 -18.11 -29.98
CA PHE A 94 1.42 -16.94 -29.56
C PHE A 94 0.72 -16.21 -28.42
N LYS A 95 1.50 -15.69 -27.47
CA LYS A 95 0.96 -15.07 -26.25
C LYS A 95 1.77 -13.89 -25.77
N SER A 96 1.15 -13.06 -24.95
CA SER A 96 1.82 -11.99 -24.22
C SER A 96 1.26 -11.84 -22.81
N LEU A 97 2.09 -11.31 -21.90
CA LEU A 97 1.71 -11.05 -20.51
C LEU A 97 1.06 -9.67 -20.36
N LEU A 98 0.03 -9.61 -19.52
CA LEU A 98 -0.74 -8.40 -19.22
C LEU A 98 -0.48 -7.84 -17.82
N HIS A 99 0.22 -8.59 -16.95
CA HIS A 99 0.64 -8.19 -15.60
C HIS A 99 -0.50 -7.69 -14.71
N ARG A 100 -1.51 -8.55 -14.50
CA ARG A 100 -2.67 -8.24 -13.64
C ARG A 100 -3.39 -6.99 -14.12
N LEU A 101 -3.70 -6.97 -15.41
CA LEU A 101 -4.47 -5.90 -16.00
C LEU A 101 -5.89 -5.96 -15.47
N ASP A 102 -6.35 -4.88 -14.85
CA ASP A 102 -7.74 -4.72 -14.44
C ASP A 102 -8.60 -4.37 -15.66
N ILE A 103 -9.49 -5.29 -16.00
CA ILE A 103 -10.50 -5.14 -17.04
C ILE A 103 -11.90 -5.41 -16.48
N SER A 104 -12.09 -5.31 -15.17
CA SER A 104 -13.36 -5.61 -14.48
C SER A 104 -14.54 -4.76 -14.96
N GLN A 105 -14.25 -3.58 -15.52
CA GLN A 105 -15.24 -2.66 -16.10
C GLN A 105 -15.42 -2.84 -17.62
N ALA A 106 -14.61 -3.70 -18.25
CA ALA A 106 -14.80 -4.03 -19.65
C ALA A 106 -15.98 -4.99 -19.83
N GLN A 107 -16.69 -4.83 -20.94
CA GLN A 107 -17.74 -5.76 -21.37
C GLN A 107 -17.29 -6.62 -22.55
N TYR A 108 -16.34 -6.13 -23.35
CA TYR A 108 -15.92 -6.77 -24.58
C TYR A 108 -14.39 -6.82 -24.69
N LEU A 109 -13.87 -7.91 -25.25
CA LEU A 109 -12.57 -7.97 -25.88
C LEU A 109 -12.77 -7.71 -27.38
N VAL A 110 -12.06 -6.73 -27.92
CA VAL A 110 -12.13 -6.35 -29.34
C VAL A 110 -10.75 -6.42 -29.98
N PHE A 111 -10.71 -6.84 -31.24
CA PHE A 111 -9.53 -6.76 -32.09
C PHE A 111 -9.94 -6.93 -33.55
N LYS A 112 -9.07 -6.50 -34.47
CA LYS A 112 -9.20 -6.80 -35.89
C LYS A 112 -8.40 -8.04 -36.23
N CYS A 113 -8.92 -8.88 -37.11
CA CYS A 113 -8.20 -10.05 -37.60
C CYS A 113 -8.51 -10.36 -39.05
N ARG A 114 -7.55 -11.03 -39.70
CA ARG A 114 -7.67 -11.53 -41.08
C ARG A 114 -6.91 -12.84 -41.20
N LEU A 115 -7.57 -13.90 -41.65
CA LEU A 115 -6.96 -15.19 -41.93
C LEU A 115 -6.86 -15.43 -43.44
N VAL A 116 -5.65 -15.71 -43.93
CA VAL A 116 -5.37 -15.96 -45.35
C VAL A 116 -4.79 -17.38 -45.49
N PRO A 117 -5.59 -18.38 -45.90
CA PRO A 117 -5.09 -19.74 -46.09
C PRO A 117 -4.17 -19.84 -47.33
N SER A 118 -3.14 -20.68 -47.24
CA SER A 118 -2.30 -21.02 -48.39
C SER A 118 -3.13 -21.70 -49.49
N GLN A 119 -2.85 -21.36 -50.75
CA GLN A 119 -3.47 -21.95 -51.95
C GLN A 119 -4.96 -21.61 -52.18
N GLY A 120 -5.54 -20.65 -51.45
CA GLY A 120 -6.94 -20.23 -51.66
C GLY A 120 -7.98 -21.27 -51.27
N LEU A 121 -7.58 -22.32 -50.53
CA LEU A 121 -8.47 -23.32 -49.96
C LEU A 121 -9.15 -22.78 -48.69
N LYS A 122 -10.35 -23.27 -48.36
CA LYS A 122 -11.03 -22.89 -47.12
C LYS A 122 -10.30 -23.49 -45.91
N PHE A 123 -9.88 -22.66 -44.97
CA PHE A 123 -9.30 -23.13 -43.70
C PHE A 123 -10.33 -23.97 -42.93
N THR A 124 -9.96 -25.19 -42.54
CA THR A 124 -10.86 -26.12 -41.81
C THR A 124 -10.48 -26.31 -40.34
N GLY A 125 -9.45 -25.59 -39.89
CA GLY A 125 -8.92 -25.63 -38.54
C GLY A 125 -9.79 -24.91 -37.49
N ARG A 126 -9.15 -24.45 -36.42
CA ARG A 126 -9.72 -23.52 -35.43
C ARG A 126 -8.70 -22.44 -35.12
N VAL A 127 -9.19 -21.24 -34.89
CA VAL A 127 -8.41 -20.14 -34.31
C VAL A 127 -9.07 -19.80 -33.00
N ARG A 128 -8.31 -19.72 -31.92
CA ARG A 128 -8.83 -19.42 -30.58
C ARG A 128 -8.11 -18.26 -29.95
N VAL A 129 -8.81 -17.50 -29.14
CA VAL A 129 -8.22 -16.56 -28.18
C VAL A 129 -8.53 -17.02 -26.77
N SER A 130 -7.56 -16.92 -25.86
CA SER A 130 -7.75 -17.23 -24.44
C SER A 130 -7.22 -16.12 -23.56
N LEU A 131 -7.89 -15.94 -22.43
CA LEU A 131 -7.44 -15.08 -21.34
C LEU A 131 -7.11 -15.97 -20.15
N SER A 132 -6.04 -15.64 -19.44
CA SER A 132 -5.70 -16.25 -18.16
C SER A 132 -5.66 -15.21 -17.06
N ASP A 133 -6.18 -15.53 -15.88
CA ASP A 133 -6.06 -14.69 -14.69
C ASP A 133 -4.74 -14.94 -13.94
N TRP A 134 -4.48 -14.15 -12.90
CA TRP A 134 -3.28 -14.28 -12.06
C TRP A 134 -3.15 -15.63 -11.34
N ARG A 135 -4.23 -16.40 -11.25
CA ARG A 135 -4.28 -17.76 -10.67
C ARG A 135 -4.01 -18.83 -11.72
N HIS A 136 -3.76 -18.42 -12.96
CA HIS A 136 -3.60 -19.26 -14.15
C HIS A 136 -4.87 -20.02 -14.56
N ASN A 137 -6.04 -19.60 -14.06
CA ASN A 137 -7.31 -20.06 -14.64
C ASN A 137 -7.42 -19.47 -16.05
N SER A 138 -7.91 -20.24 -17.01
CA SER A 138 -7.98 -19.81 -18.40
C SER A 138 -9.34 -20.12 -19.02
N ALA A 139 -9.85 -19.18 -19.82
CA ALA A 139 -11.04 -19.36 -20.62
C ALA A 139 -10.74 -19.04 -22.09
N GLU A 140 -11.20 -19.88 -23.02
CA GLU A 140 -10.90 -19.78 -24.46
C GLU A 140 -12.15 -19.56 -25.32
N ARG A 141 -12.00 -18.92 -26.48
CA ARG A 141 -13.05 -18.69 -27.47
C ARG A 141 -12.58 -18.98 -28.88
N ASP A 142 -13.43 -19.67 -29.64
CA ASP A 142 -13.22 -19.91 -31.07
C ASP A 142 -13.56 -18.62 -31.82
N ILE A 143 -12.63 -18.19 -32.67
CA ILE A 143 -12.69 -16.94 -33.43
C ILE A 143 -12.45 -17.19 -34.92
N ALA A 144 -12.42 -18.45 -35.35
CA ALA A 144 -12.17 -18.80 -36.75
C ALA A 144 -13.14 -18.07 -37.70
N ASP A 145 -14.43 -18.09 -37.37
CA ASP A 145 -15.47 -17.44 -38.19
C ASP A 145 -15.37 -15.91 -38.15
N ALA A 146 -14.92 -15.33 -37.03
CA ALA A 146 -14.73 -13.89 -36.90
C ALA A 146 -13.55 -13.35 -37.72
N CYS A 147 -12.60 -14.22 -38.10
CA CYS A 147 -11.38 -13.83 -38.81
C CYS A 147 -11.34 -14.31 -40.27
N SER A 148 -12.35 -15.05 -40.75
CA SER A 148 -12.28 -15.78 -42.02
C SER A 148 -13.63 -15.91 -42.72
N ASP A 149 -14.02 -14.91 -43.51
CA ASP A 149 -15.11 -15.04 -44.49
C ASP A 149 -14.62 -15.45 -45.91
N GLY A 150 -13.31 -15.68 -46.08
CA GLY A 150 -12.71 -16.12 -47.35
C GLY A 150 -12.53 -15.01 -48.39
N ASP A 151 -12.69 -13.75 -47.99
CA ASP A 151 -12.58 -12.55 -48.83
C ASP A 151 -11.21 -11.83 -48.75
N GLY A 152 -10.34 -12.29 -47.84
CA GLY A 152 -9.02 -11.69 -47.60
C GLY A 152 -9.07 -10.27 -47.00
N GLN A 153 -10.20 -9.87 -46.40
CA GLN A 153 -10.37 -8.56 -45.78
C GLN A 153 -10.15 -8.61 -44.26
N TRP A 154 -10.02 -7.43 -43.64
CA TRP A 154 -9.99 -7.28 -42.18
C TRP A 154 -11.40 -7.35 -41.60
N HIS A 155 -11.56 -8.13 -40.53
CA HIS A 155 -12.82 -8.32 -39.83
C HIS A 155 -12.70 -7.90 -38.36
N ASP A 156 -13.80 -7.44 -37.78
CA ASP A 156 -13.90 -7.10 -36.36
C ASP A 156 -14.29 -8.33 -35.54
N ALA A 157 -13.41 -8.75 -34.63
CA ALA A 157 -13.75 -9.69 -33.59
C ALA A 157 -14.21 -8.93 -32.34
N VAL A 158 -15.49 -9.08 -31.98
CA VAL A 158 -16.09 -8.47 -30.79
C VAL A 158 -16.61 -9.58 -29.88
N LEU A 159 -15.91 -9.82 -28.77
CA LEU A 159 -16.16 -10.96 -27.89
C LEU A 159 -16.65 -10.48 -26.53
N PRO A 160 -17.88 -10.82 -26.10
CA PRO A 160 -18.35 -10.45 -24.77
C PRO A 160 -17.52 -11.15 -23.68
N LEU A 161 -17.03 -10.40 -22.71
CA LEU A 161 -16.25 -10.91 -21.58
C LEU A 161 -17.07 -11.84 -20.68
N SER A 162 -18.40 -11.68 -20.64
CA SER A 162 -19.33 -12.61 -19.98
C SER A 162 -19.19 -14.05 -20.48
N THR A 163 -18.63 -14.23 -21.68
CA THR A 163 -18.33 -15.55 -22.20
C THR A 163 -17.08 -16.15 -21.53
N PHE A 164 -16.08 -15.37 -21.12
CA PHE A 164 -14.88 -15.85 -20.41
C PHE A 164 -15.15 -16.11 -18.92
N ARG A 165 -15.93 -17.17 -18.63
CA ARG A 165 -16.38 -17.55 -17.28
C ARG A 165 -15.22 -17.96 -16.36
N ASP A 166 -15.43 -17.78 -15.06
CA ASP A 166 -14.55 -18.25 -13.97
C ASP A 166 -13.15 -17.60 -13.93
N LEU A 167 -12.99 -16.42 -14.53
CA LEU A 167 -11.77 -15.60 -14.46
C LEU A 167 -11.89 -14.47 -13.45
N ASP A 168 -10.78 -14.13 -12.79
CA ASP A 168 -10.62 -12.87 -12.05
C ASP A 168 -10.25 -11.75 -13.04
N LEU A 169 -11.25 -10.94 -13.42
CA LEU A 169 -11.09 -9.85 -14.39
C LEU A 169 -10.41 -8.60 -13.80
N ASP A 170 -10.27 -8.49 -12.48
CA ASP A 170 -9.50 -7.43 -11.83
C ASP A 170 -7.99 -7.63 -12.07
N GLN A 171 -7.57 -8.84 -12.41
CA GLN A 171 -6.17 -9.23 -12.48
C GLN A 171 -5.87 -10.21 -13.63
N VAL A 172 -6.15 -9.79 -14.86
CA VAL A 172 -5.84 -10.61 -16.04
C VAL A 172 -4.33 -10.68 -16.27
N PHE A 173 -3.81 -11.89 -16.40
CA PHE A 173 -2.39 -12.20 -16.45
C PHE A 173 -1.83 -12.33 -17.86
N SER A 174 -2.57 -12.93 -18.79
CA SER A 174 -2.10 -13.12 -20.16
C SER A 174 -3.24 -13.22 -21.17
N ILE A 175 -2.90 -12.92 -22.42
CA ILE A 175 -3.70 -13.21 -23.61
C ILE A 175 -2.91 -14.13 -24.53
N GLU A 176 -3.57 -15.13 -25.10
CA GLU A 176 -2.98 -16.11 -26.01
C GLU A 176 -3.90 -16.33 -27.22
N PHE A 177 -3.29 -16.47 -28.39
CA PHE A 177 -3.96 -16.88 -29.62
C PHE A 177 -3.41 -18.24 -30.05
N ALA A 178 -4.30 -19.16 -30.43
CA ALA A 178 -3.95 -20.52 -30.79
C ALA A 178 -4.57 -20.92 -32.14
N ILE A 179 -3.76 -21.48 -33.04
CA ILE A 179 -4.18 -22.00 -34.33
C ILE A 179 -4.05 -23.52 -34.29
N LYS A 180 -5.13 -24.23 -34.58
CA LYS A 180 -5.20 -25.69 -34.49
C LYS A 180 -5.68 -26.32 -35.79
N ALA A 181 -4.92 -27.28 -36.30
CA ALA A 181 -5.35 -28.12 -37.41
C ALA A 181 -6.29 -29.23 -36.92
N ARG A 182 -7.33 -29.56 -37.71
CA ARG A 182 -8.26 -30.65 -37.39
C ARG A 182 -7.82 -31.97 -38.02
N ALA A 183 -8.13 -32.17 -39.30
CA ALA A 183 -7.95 -33.44 -39.99
C ALA A 183 -6.89 -33.40 -41.11
N ALA A 184 -6.65 -32.22 -41.68
CA ALA A 184 -5.65 -32.00 -42.72
C ALA A 184 -4.54 -31.08 -42.23
N LYS A 185 -3.43 -31.06 -42.98
CA LYS A 185 -2.38 -30.07 -42.82
C LYS A 185 -2.95 -28.70 -43.19
N GLU A 186 -2.72 -27.70 -42.35
CA GLU A 186 -3.18 -26.33 -42.58
C GLU A 186 -1.96 -25.41 -42.69
N SER A 187 -1.98 -24.46 -43.62
CA SER A 187 -0.95 -23.43 -43.71
C SER A 187 -1.55 -22.13 -44.20
N GLY A 188 -0.97 -21.00 -43.79
CA GLY A 188 -1.46 -19.68 -44.14
C GLY A 188 -0.90 -18.59 -43.25
N GLU A 189 -1.57 -17.45 -43.24
CA GLU A 189 -1.19 -16.27 -42.48
C GLU A 189 -2.38 -15.78 -41.65
N LEU A 190 -2.17 -15.53 -40.36
CA LEU A 190 -3.12 -14.86 -39.48
C LEU A 190 -2.59 -13.46 -39.16
N PHE A 191 -3.39 -12.45 -39.46
CA PHE A 191 -3.14 -11.07 -39.09
C PHE A 191 -4.02 -10.69 -37.90
N VAL A 192 -3.44 -9.96 -36.94
CA VAL A 192 -4.15 -9.43 -35.77
C VAL A 192 -3.72 -7.99 -35.54
N ASP A 193 -4.68 -7.14 -35.18
CA ASP A 193 -4.45 -5.73 -34.89
C ASP A 193 -5.45 -5.17 -33.86
N GLU A 194 -5.15 -4.01 -33.28
CA GLU A 194 -6.05 -3.22 -32.44
C GLU A 194 -6.67 -4.00 -31.26
N ILE A 195 -5.85 -4.79 -30.56
CA ILE A 195 -6.28 -5.59 -29.42
C ILE A 195 -6.59 -4.68 -28.24
N ALA A 196 -7.85 -4.60 -27.82
CA ALA A 196 -8.29 -3.78 -26.72
C ALA A 196 -9.43 -4.40 -25.92
N PHE A 197 -9.58 -3.96 -24.67
CA PHE A 197 -10.79 -4.19 -23.88
C PHE A 197 -11.68 -2.94 -23.94
N PHE A 198 -12.99 -3.11 -24.04
CA PHE A 198 -13.97 -2.05 -24.28
C PHE A 198 -15.14 -2.16 -23.30
N GLY A 199 -15.60 -1.03 -22.76
CA GLY A 199 -16.73 -0.90 -21.82
C GLY A 199 -17.66 0.27 -22.17
N PHE A 200 -18.67 0.52 -21.32
CA PHE A 200 -19.74 1.50 -21.57
C PHE A 200 -19.26 2.89 -21.99
N ASN A 201 -20.07 3.57 -22.83
CA ASN A 201 -19.80 4.90 -23.39
C ASN A 201 -19.53 6.01 -22.36
N ASP A 202 -19.94 5.83 -21.11
CA ASP A 202 -19.81 6.82 -20.02
C ASP A 202 -18.82 6.38 -18.92
N VAL A 203 -18.17 5.22 -19.06
CA VAL A 203 -17.24 4.67 -18.06
C VAL A 203 -15.84 4.67 -18.67
N ALA A 204 -15.06 5.72 -18.35
CA ALA A 204 -13.62 5.64 -18.53
C ALA A 204 -13.08 4.48 -17.66
N PHE A 205 -12.02 3.78 -18.10
CA PHE A 205 -11.26 2.90 -17.21
C PHE A 205 -10.58 3.78 -16.15
N GLU A 206 -11.28 4.04 -15.05
CA GLU A 206 -10.90 5.06 -14.07
C GLU A 206 -9.58 4.70 -13.38
N SER A 207 -8.57 5.56 -13.48
CA SER A 207 -7.38 5.44 -12.65
C SER A 207 -7.78 5.69 -11.19
N HIS A 208 -7.33 4.88 -10.23
CA HIS A 208 -7.50 5.20 -8.80
C HIS A 208 -7.03 6.62 -8.45
N ARG A 209 -6.04 7.13 -9.20
CA ARG A 209 -5.58 8.53 -9.16
C ARG A 209 -6.71 9.54 -9.37
N ASP A 210 -7.64 9.27 -10.28
CA ASP A 210 -8.69 10.20 -10.68
C ASP A 210 -9.80 10.31 -9.62
N ASN A 211 -9.88 9.32 -8.72
CA ASN A 211 -10.78 9.32 -7.56
C ASN A 211 -10.22 10.08 -6.34
N LEU A 212 -8.94 10.45 -6.37
CA LEU A 212 -8.31 11.24 -5.32
C LEU A 212 -8.55 12.74 -5.52
N THR A 213 -8.61 13.47 -4.40
CA THR A 213 -8.72 14.94 -4.39
C THR A 213 -7.59 15.60 -5.18
N GLY A 214 -6.39 15.01 -5.15
CA GLY A 214 -5.27 15.44 -5.97
C GLY A 214 -4.18 14.36 -6.09
N PHE A 215 -3.21 14.63 -6.94
CA PHE A 215 -2.07 13.73 -7.16
C PHE A 215 -0.80 14.57 -7.37
N PRO A 216 0.36 14.16 -6.82
CA PRO A 216 1.57 14.96 -6.91
C PRO A 216 2.00 15.07 -8.37
N LYS A 217 2.32 16.29 -8.80
CA LYS A 217 2.76 16.59 -10.16
C LYS A 217 4.28 16.59 -10.27
N THR A 218 4.96 16.90 -9.16
CA THR A 218 6.41 16.96 -9.09
C THR A 218 6.97 15.78 -8.30
N VAL A 219 7.76 14.93 -8.95
CA VAL A 219 8.44 13.80 -8.29
C VAL A 219 9.61 14.29 -7.45
N VAL A 220 10.55 15.10 -7.97
CA VAL A 220 11.65 15.61 -7.14
C VAL A 220 11.57 17.12 -7.04
N ALA A 221 11.21 17.63 -5.86
CA ALA A 221 11.00 19.04 -5.61
C ALA A 221 12.32 19.77 -5.24
N LYS A 222 13.30 19.75 -6.16
CA LYS A 222 14.68 20.23 -5.91
C LYS A 222 14.72 21.68 -5.40
N GLN A 223 13.98 22.59 -6.03
CA GLN A 223 13.95 24.00 -5.63
C GLN A 223 13.37 24.16 -4.21
N ALA A 224 12.26 23.46 -3.91
CA ALA A 224 11.65 23.50 -2.58
C ALA A 224 12.62 22.96 -1.51
N ALA A 225 13.28 21.83 -1.78
CA ALA A 225 14.28 21.26 -0.87
C ALA A 225 15.43 22.25 -0.60
N GLN A 226 15.94 22.95 -1.63
CA GLN A 226 17.00 23.93 -1.48
C GLN A 226 16.56 25.15 -0.65
N VAL A 227 15.35 25.65 -0.88
CA VAL A 227 14.78 26.75 -0.08
C VAL A 227 14.64 26.32 1.38
N ILE A 228 14.06 25.15 1.64
CA ILE A 228 13.85 24.63 3.00
C ILE A 228 15.19 24.44 3.72
N LEU A 229 16.22 23.92 3.04
CA LEU A 229 17.56 23.76 3.60
C LEU A 229 18.17 25.07 4.15
N SER A 230 17.83 26.22 3.58
CA SER A 230 18.31 27.52 4.04
C SER A 230 17.62 28.04 5.31
N LEU A 231 16.45 27.48 5.66
CA LEU A 231 15.65 27.95 6.79
C LEU A 231 16.26 27.57 8.14
N ARG A 232 16.04 28.40 9.17
CA ARG A 232 16.33 28.06 10.58
C ARG A 232 15.44 26.92 11.06
N ASN A 233 15.89 26.18 12.08
CA ASN A 233 15.25 24.92 12.54
C ASN A 233 13.73 24.97 12.71
N ARG A 234 13.17 25.99 13.37
CA ARG A 234 11.71 26.10 13.53
C ARG A 234 10.98 26.31 12.19
N ALA A 235 11.51 27.18 11.34
CA ALA A 235 10.95 27.44 10.01
C ALA A 235 11.14 26.25 9.05
N PHE A 236 12.27 25.55 9.16
CA PHE A 236 12.57 24.30 8.45
C PHE A 236 11.49 23.24 8.72
N LEU A 237 11.20 22.95 9.98
CA LEU A 237 10.17 21.98 10.36
C LEU A 237 8.76 22.44 9.96
N LYS A 238 8.44 23.73 10.10
CA LYS A 238 7.14 24.26 9.64
C LYS A 238 6.94 24.14 8.13
N ALA A 239 7.99 24.38 7.34
CA ALA A 239 7.92 24.23 5.90
C ALA A 239 7.70 22.77 5.50
N ILE A 240 8.42 21.85 6.15
CA ILE A 240 8.20 20.41 5.95
C ILE A 240 6.78 20.02 6.34
N ALA A 241 6.27 20.46 7.49
CA ALA A 241 4.91 20.17 7.92
C ALA A 241 3.86 20.66 6.91
N ARG A 242 4.02 21.86 6.35
CA ARG A 242 3.14 22.39 5.30
C ARG A 242 3.15 21.51 4.04
N ASP A 243 4.31 21.03 3.63
CA ASP A 243 4.43 20.18 2.45
C ASP A 243 3.89 18.76 2.73
N THR A 244 4.21 18.17 3.88
CA THR A 244 3.65 16.89 4.34
C THR A 244 2.13 16.93 4.46
N TRP A 245 1.54 18.03 4.92
CA TRP A 245 0.08 18.21 5.00
C TRP A 245 -0.63 18.04 3.66
N LYS A 246 0.03 18.38 2.53
CA LYS A 246 -0.56 18.19 1.19
C LYS A 246 -0.90 16.74 0.89
N TYR A 247 -0.22 15.76 1.51
CA TYR A 247 -0.60 14.35 1.39
C TYR A 247 -2.03 14.13 1.88
N PHE A 248 -2.36 14.63 3.07
CA PHE A 248 -3.68 14.46 3.70
C PHE A 248 -4.78 15.32 3.10
N VAL A 249 -4.42 16.31 2.27
CA VAL A 249 -5.38 17.02 1.42
C VAL A 249 -5.64 16.22 0.14
N ASN A 250 -4.59 15.79 -0.54
CA ASN A 250 -4.68 15.30 -1.91
C ASN A 250 -4.94 13.79 -2.01
N ALA A 251 -4.42 12.98 -1.08
CA ALA A 251 -4.54 11.53 -1.08
C ALA A 251 -5.88 11.02 -0.51
N ARG A 252 -6.86 11.90 -0.28
CA ARG A 252 -8.21 11.54 0.13
C ARG A 252 -9.07 11.18 -1.07
N GLU A 253 -9.80 10.08 -0.98
CA GLU A 253 -10.85 9.74 -1.93
C GLU A 253 -11.98 10.79 -1.82
N LYS A 254 -12.49 11.24 -2.98
CA LYS A 254 -13.36 12.43 -3.07
C LYS A 254 -14.70 12.30 -2.33
N ASN A 255 -15.24 11.09 -2.21
CA ASN A 255 -16.59 10.84 -1.71
C ASN A 255 -16.59 10.31 -0.28
N SER A 256 -15.68 9.39 0.04
CA SER A 256 -15.54 8.81 1.38
C SER A 256 -14.70 9.69 2.31
N HIS A 257 -13.91 10.61 1.75
CA HIS A 257 -12.95 11.44 2.46
C HIS A 257 -11.84 10.66 3.19
N LEU A 258 -11.72 9.35 2.97
CA LEU A 258 -10.69 8.52 3.56
C LEU A 258 -9.37 8.70 2.81
N VAL A 259 -8.29 8.82 3.58
CA VAL A 259 -6.93 8.81 3.02
C VAL A 259 -6.60 7.40 2.52
N VAL A 260 -5.98 7.28 1.35
CA VAL A 260 -5.48 5.99 0.85
C VAL A 260 -4.13 5.64 1.49
N ASP A 261 -3.78 4.35 1.51
CA ASP A 261 -2.57 3.84 2.17
C ASP A 261 -1.27 4.45 1.63
N HIS A 262 -1.17 4.59 0.31
CA HIS A 262 0.07 5.05 -0.31
C HIS A 262 -0.10 5.71 -1.69
N ILE A 263 0.87 6.53 -2.06
CA ILE A 263 1.08 7.03 -3.41
C ILE A 263 2.50 6.65 -3.85
N ARG A 264 2.60 5.93 -4.97
CA ARG A 264 3.87 5.50 -5.56
C ARG A 264 4.16 6.29 -6.81
N LEU A 265 5.38 6.83 -6.89
CA LEU A 265 5.86 7.61 -8.02
C LEU A 265 7.02 6.88 -8.70
N GLY A 266 7.39 7.33 -9.90
CA GLY A 266 8.42 6.71 -10.73
C GLY A 266 7.86 6.20 -12.06
N ALA A 267 8.44 5.13 -12.60
CA ALA A 267 7.94 4.48 -13.81
C ALA A 267 6.55 3.87 -13.53
N ALA A 268 5.52 4.41 -14.18
CA ALA A 268 4.10 4.10 -13.94
C ALA A 268 3.63 4.42 -12.50
N PRO A 269 3.28 5.69 -12.21
CA PRO A 269 2.78 6.09 -10.90
C PRO A 269 1.43 5.44 -10.58
N LEU A 270 1.17 5.21 -9.29
CA LEU A 270 -0.01 4.52 -8.78
C LEU A 270 -0.42 5.11 -7.43
N ALA A 271 -1.72 5.14 -7.16
CA ALA A 271 -2.26 5.32 -5.81
C ALA A 271 -2.86 4.00 -5.32
N ALA A 272 -2.78 3.76 -4.02
CA ALA A 272 -3.60 2.74 -3.37
C ALA A 272 -5.09 3.05 -3.57
N ASP A 273 -5.90 2.01 -3.53
CA ASP A 273 -7.37 2.07 -3.55
C ASP A 273 -7.98 1.68 -2.21
N TYR A 274 -7.15 1.36 -1.21
CA TYR A 274 -7.55 0.94 0.12
C TYR A 274 -6.98 1.83 1.21
N THR A 275 -7.56 1.73 2.40
CA THR A 275 -7.09 2.35 3.64
C THR A 275 -7.14 1.36 4.81
N SER A 276 -6.57 1.74 5.96
CA SER A 276 -6.60 0.97 7.20
C SER A 276 -7.00 1.84 8.39
N PRO A 277 -7.44 1.25 9.52
CA PRO A 277 -7.72 2.03 10.73
C PRO A 277 -6.52 2.86 11.21
N THR A 278 -5.27 2.36 11.10
CA THR A 278 -4.08 3.18 11.42
C THR A 278 -3.93 4.37 10.47
N ASN A 279 -4.15 4.18 9.17
CA ASN A 279 -4.05 5.29 8.21
C ASN A 279 -5.10 6.37 8.47
N ILE A 280 -6.32 5.97 8.81
CA ILE A 280 -7.39 6.89 9.24
C ILE A 280 -7.01 7.60 10.53
N ALA A 281 -6.43 6.88 11.49
CA ALA A 281 -5.91 7.47 12.73
C ALA A 281 -4.85 8.53 12.43
N MET A 282 -3.91 8.24 11.54
CA MET A 282 -2.85 9.15 11.12
C MET A 282 -3.39 10.38 10.39
N ASP A 283 -4.42 10.25 9.57
CA ASP A 283 -5.11 11.38 8.92
C ASP A 283 -5.77 12.31 9.95
N VAL A 284 -6.47 11.74 10.93
CA VAL A 284 -7.08 12.50 12.02
C VAL A 284 -6.02 13.25 12.84
N LEU A 285 -4.93 12.57 13.23
CA LEU A 285 -3.83 13.19 13.97
C LEU A 285 -3.10 14.26 13.13
N ALA A 286 -2.93 14.02 11.83
CA ALA A 286 -2.37 14.97 10.88
C ALA A 286 -3.25 16.23 10.75
N THR A 287 -4.57 16.05 10.70
CA THR A 287 -5.55 17.15 10.60
C THR A 287 -5.52 18.02 11.85
N ILE A 288 -5.54 17.42 13.04
CA ILE A 288 -5.41 18.15 14.31
C ILE A 288 -4.02 18.81 14.40
N SER A 289 -2.97 18.15 13.93
CA SER A 289 -1.63 18.73 13.84
C SER A 289 -1.57 19.95 12.93
N ALA A 290 -2.24 19.91 11.78
CA ALA A 290 -2.31 21.03 10.84
C ALA A 290 -3.04 22.23 11.47
N GLN A 291 -4.14 22.00 12.20
CA GLN A 291 -4.79 23.03 13.02
C GLN A 291 -3.82 23.62 14.05
N GLU A 292 -3.18 22.79 14.86
CA GLU A 292 -2.27 23.24 15.91
C GLU A 292 -1.00 23.89 15.36
N LEU A 293 -0.63 23.65 14.11
CA LEU A 293 0.47 24.35 13.45
C LEU A 293 0.03 25.65 12.78
N GLY A 294 -1.28 25.93 12.71
CA GLY A 294 -1.86 27.06 12.01
C GLY A 294 -1.78 26.93 10.49
N LEU A 295 -1.73 25.70 9.97
CA LEU A 295 -1.75 25.41 8.53
C LEU A 295 -3.18 25.48 7.97
N ILE A 296 -4.16 25.16 8.81
CA ILE A 296 -5.60 25.27 8.57
C ILE A 296 -6.27 25.86 9.81
N THR A 297 -7.45 26.43 9.64
CA THR A 297 -8.29 26.91 10.73
C THR A 297 -8.95 25.76 11.49
N ARG A 298 -9.41 26.03 12.72
CA ARG A 298 -10.19 25.06 13.50
C ARG A 298 -11.46 24.60 12.77
N SER A 299 -12.12 25.51 12.06
CA SER A 299 -13.34 25.18 11.32
C SER A 299 -13.08 24.21 10.17
N GLU A 300 -11.97 24.40 9.44
CA GLU A 300 -11.55 23.49 8.36
C GLU A 300 -11.17 22.11 8.92
N ALA A 301 -10.40 22.09 10.02
CA ALA A 301 -9.99 20.86 10.66
C ALA A 301 -11.19 20.06 11.22
N LEU A 302 -12.10 20.75 11.92
CA LEU A 302 -13.34 20.15 12.43
C LEU A 302 -14.16 19.56 11.28
N LYS A 303 -14.37 20.31 10.19
CA LYS A 303 -15.10 19.81 9.01
C LYS A 303 -14.50 18.50 8.49
N GLN A 304 -13.18 18.46 8.28
CA GLN A 304 -12.50 17.27 7.76
C GLN A 304 -12.59 16.07 8.70
N VAL A 305 -12.48 16.29 10.01
CA VAL A 305 -12.64 15.21 11.00
C VAL A 305 -14.10 14.74 11.06
N THR A 306 -15.08 15.64 10.97
CA THR A 306 -16.50 15.29 10.90
C THR A 306 -16.82 14.43 9.68
N GLU A 307 -16.26 14.75 8.50
CA GLU A 307 -16.41 13.94 7.28
C GLU A 307 -15.85 12.52 7.46
N VAL A 308 -14.65 12.39 8.01
CA VAL A 308 -14.04 11.08 8.32
C VAL A 308 -14.88 10.29 9.33
N MET A 309 -15.36 10.95 10.39
CA MET A 309 -16.22 10.33 11.41
C MET A 309 -17.56 9.85 10.82
N ALA A 310 -18.14 10.61 9.90
CA ALA A 310 -19.36 10.21 9.19
C ALA A 310 -19.13 8.96 8.32
N THR A 311 -17.96 8.83 7.69
CA THR A 311 -17.58 7.63 6.94
C THR A 311 -17.31 6.44 7.86
N LEU A 312 -16.61 6.63 8.99
CA LEU A 312 -16.38 5.57 9.99
C LEU A 312 -17.70 4.95 10.49
N LYS A 313 -18.76 5.76 10.63
CA LYS A 313 -20.09 5.26 11.01
C LYS A 313 -20.71 4.34 9.95
N GLN A 314 -20.36 4.50 8.68
CA GLN A 314 -20.86 3.69 7.57
C GLN A 314 -20.07 2.39 7.36
N LEU A 315 -18.82 2.34 7.83
CA LEU A 315 -17.98 1.16 7.66
C LEU A 315 -18.56 -0.07 8.37
N ARG A 316 -18.58 -1.19 7.65
CA ARG A 316 -18.88 -2.51 8.22
C ARG A 316 -17.87 -2.82 9.33
N ARG A 317 -18.35 -3.34 10.45
CA ARG A 317 -17.56 -3.66 11.65
C ARG A 317 -17.84 -5.08 12.13
N TYR A 318 -16.89 -5.69 12.83
CA TYR A 318 -17.07 -6.96 13.52
C TYR A 318 -17.06 -6.73 15.03
N LYS A 319 -18.19 -6.92 15.71
CA LYS A 319 -18.33 -6.64 17.15
C LYS A 319 -17.75 -5.27 17.55
N GLY A 320 -18.02 -4.24 16.75
CA GLY A 320 -17.52 -2.88 16.95
C GLY A 320 -16.08 -2.62 16.48
N PHE A 321 -15.25 -3.66 16.26
CA PHE A 321 -13.94 -3.50 15.63
C PHE A 321 -14.05 -3.19 14.14
N PHE A 322 -13.12 -2.34 13.68
CA PHE A 322 -12.91 -2.09 12.26
C PHE A 322 -12.00 -3.17 11.67
N TYR A 323 -12.27 -3.53 10.42
CA TYR A 323 -11.41 -4.44 9.66
C TYR A 323 -10.09 -3.76 9.28
N ASN A 324 -9.05 -4.56 9.07
CA ASN A 324 -7.71 -4.03 8.79
C ASN A 324 -7.67 -3.23 7.48
N PHE A 325 -8.40 -3.65 6.46
CA PHE A 325 -8.39 -2.96 5.17
C PHE A 325 -9.79 -2.78 4.60
N TYR A 326 -10.05 -1.56 4.12
CA TYR A 326 -11.24 -1.17 3.39
C TYR A 326 -10.86 -0.60 2.03
N ASP A 327 -11.60 -0.94 0.98
CA ASP A 327 -11.63 -0.17 -0.25
C ASP A 327 -12.07 1.27 0.10
N ALA A 328 -11.22 2.24 -0.21
CA ALA A 328 -11.41 3.63 0.18
C ALA A 328 -12.58 4.29 -0.55
N ARG A 329 -13.01 3.77 -1.71
CA ARG A 329 -14.14 4.29 -2.49
C ARG A 329 -15.42 3.55 -2.16
N LYS A 330 -15.40 2.22 -2.26
CA LYS A 330 -16.58 1.35 -2.11
C LYS A 330 -16.91 1.04 -0.66
N LEU A 331 -16.00 1.36 0.27
CA LEU A 331 -16.11 1.05 1.71
C LEU A 331 -16.22 -0.46 2.00
N GLN A 332 -15.85 -1.29 1.03
CA GLN A 332 -15.90 -2.74 1.14
C GLN A 332 -14.70 -3.27 1.92
N VAL A 333 -14.94 -4.31 2.71
CA VAL A 333 -13.88 -5.01 3.43
C VAL A 333 -13.13 -5.91 2.45
N SER A 334 -11.81 -5.72 2.33
CA SER A 334 -11.00 -6.54 1.40
C SER A 334 -10.71 -7.93 1.97
N ARG A 335 -10.33 -8.00 3.25
CA ARG A 335 -10.16 -9.25 4.01
C ARG A 335 -10.83 -9.10 5.37
N PRO A 336 -11.60 -10.10 5.83
CA PRO A 336 -12.25 -10.05 7.12
C PRO A 336 -11.25 -10.38 8.25
N TYR A 337 -10.31 -9.47 8.50
CA TYR A 337 -9.26 -9.57 9.51
C TYR A 337 -9.29 -8.36 10.44
N ILE A 338 -9.19 -8.60 11.75
CA ILE A 338 -9.09 -7.55 12.78
C ILE A 338 -7.65 -7.47 13.25
N SER A 339 -7.03 -6.30 13.10
CA SER A 339 -5.68 -6.01 13.59
C SER A 339 -5.74 -5.30 14.94
N THR A 340 -4.96 -5.79 15.92
CA THR A 340 -4.88 -5.20 17.26
C THR A 340 -4.28 -3.80 17.21
N VAL A 341 -3.15 -3.63 16.51
CA VAL A 341 -2.44 -2.35 16.45
C VAL A 341 -3.26 -1.32 15.68
N ASP A 342 -3.87 -1.70 14.56
CA ASP A 342 -4.71 -0.77 13.79
C ASP A 342 -5.93 -0.30 14.58
N SER A 343 -6.58 -1.22 15.27
CA SER A 343 -7.70 -0.88 16.15
C SER A 343 -7.28 0.04 17.29
N GLY A 344 -6.11 -0.22 17.89
CA GLY A 344 -5.58 0.57 19.00
C GLY A 344 -5.23 2.00 18.59
N TRP A 345 -4.56 2.20 17.46
CA TRP A 345 -4.24 3.53 16.97
C TRP A 345 -5.47 4.34 16.58
N LEU A 346 -6.48 3.71 15.96
CA LEU A 346 -7.75 4.37 15.70
C LEU A 346 -8.46 4.76 17.01
N ALA A 347 -8.48 3.88 18.01
CA ALA A 347 -9.05 4.19 19.31
C ALA A 347 -8.34 5.37 20.00
N ILE A 348 -7.00 5.40 19.99
CA ILE A 348 -6.25 6.53 20.56
C ILE A 348 -6.53 7.84 19.80
N ALA A 349 -6.61 7.79 18.47
CA ALA A 349 -6.97 8.96 17.68
C ALA A 349 -8.39 9.46 18.00
N LEU A 350 -9.35 8.57 18.21
CA LEU A 350 -10.71 8.92 18.65
C LEU A 350 -10.73 9.55 20.05
N VAL A 351 -9.85 9.10 20.97
CA VAL A 351 -9.67 9.80 22.26
C VAL A 351 -9.17 11.23 22.03
N ILE A 352 -8.20 11.42 21.13
CA ILE A 352 -7.69 12.76 20.82
C ILE A 352 -8.79 13.62 20.15
N VAL A 353 -9.63 13.05 19.28
CA VAL A 353 -10.79 13.75 18.69
C VAL A 353 -11.75 14.22 19.77
N ARG A 354 -12.18 13.35 20.70
CA ARG A 354 -13.11 13.77 21.76
C ARG A 354 -12.52 14.82 22.70
N GLN A 355 -11.20 14.90 22.80
CA GLN A 355 -10.52 15.91 23.61
C GLN A 355 -10.29 17.23 22.85
N ALA A 356 -10.03 17.18 21.55
CA ALA A 356 -9.81 18.36 20.70
C ALA A 356 -11.14 19.04 20.27
N TYR A 357 -12.20 18.27 20.10
CA TYR A 357 -13.53 18.70 19.65
C TYR A 357 -14.62 18.17 20.59
N ALA A 358 -14.45 18.38 21.89
CA ALA A 358 -15.31 17.79 22.92
C ALA A 358 -16.79 18.14 22.77
N GLN A 359 -17.11 19.36 22.34
CA GLN A 359 -18.50 19.80 22.18
C GLN A 359 -19.12 19.27 20.88
N GLU A 360 -18.33 19.19 19.80
CA GLU A 360 -18.85 18.89 18.47
C GLU A 360 -18.82 17.40 18.11
N LEU A 361 -17.83 16.66 18.61
CA LEU A 361 -17.60 15.25 18.25
C LEU A 361 -17.37 14.34 19.46
N GLY A 362 -17.46 14.86 20.69
CA GLY A 362 -17.16 14.10 21.90
C GLY A 362 -18.06 12.87 22.09
N GLU A 363 -19.37 13.03 21.88
CA GLU A 363 -20.35 11.94 21.99
C GLU A 363 -20.15 10.90 20.88
N ASP A 364 -19.99 11.35 19.64
CA ASP A 364 -19.77 10.48 18.48
C ASP A 364 -18.49 9.64 18.60
N ALA A 365 -17.38 10.27 19.00
CA ALA A 365 -16.13 9.58 19.26
C ALA A 365 -16.28 8.59 20.42
N THR A 366 -16.97 8.96 21.50
CA THR A 366 -17.24 8.06 22.63
C THR A 366 -18.08 6.85 22.21
N ALA A 367 -19.09 7.03 21.35
CA ALA A 367 -19.90 5.93 20.84
C ALA A 367 -19.07 4.93 20.02
N LEU A 368 -18.15 5.40 19.16
CA LEU A 368 -17.23 4.53 18.45
C LEU A 368 -16.24 3.84 19.40
N LEU A 369 -15.68 4.58 20.37
CA LEU A 369 -14.76 4.04 21.38
C LEU A 369 -15.38 2.91 22.20
N ASN A 370 -16.65 3.03 22.57
CA ASN A 370 -17.39 2.00 23.31
C ASN A 370 -17.58 0.71 22.51
N GLY A 371 -17.45 0.75 21.18
CA GLY A 371 -17.53 -0.44 20.33
C GLY A 371 -16.29 -1.33 20.36
N PHE A 372 -15.11 -0.83 20.72
CA PHE A 372 -13.91 -1.66 20.82
C PHE A 372 -13.94 -2.49 22.11
N THR A 373 -13.60 -3.77 22.09
CA THR A 373 -13.45 -4.58 23.31
C THR A 373 -12.15 -5.37 23.24
N PHE A 374 -11.04 -4.77 23.68
CA PHE A 374 -9.69 -5.35 23.47
C PHE A 374 -9.47 -6.69 24.19
N ALA A 375 -10.28 -7.04 25.19
CA ALA A 375 -10.31 -8.38 25.77
C ALA A 375 -10.58 -9.49 24.74
N GLU A 376 -11.27 -9.18 23.62
CA GLU A 376 -11.52 -10.13 22.53
C GLU A 376 -10.24 -10.50 21.74
N LEU A 377 -9.17 -9.72 21.90
CA LEU A 377 -7.87 -9.90 21.26
C LEU A 377 -6.78 -10.31 22.27
N LEU A 378 -7.15 -10.53 23.53
CA LEU A 378 -6.25 -11.01 24.57
C LEU A 378 -6.13 -12.53 24.49
N ASP A 379 -4.91 -13.03 24.46
CA ASP A 379 -4.64 -14.41 24.85
C ASP A 379 -4.52 -14.48 26.38
N PRO A 380 -5.48 -15.12 27.08
CA PRO A 380 -5.48 -15.17 28.53
C PRO A 380 -4.35 -16.03 29.12
N GLU A 381 -3.78 -16.97 28.36
CA GLU A 381 -2.68 -17.81 28.86
C GLU A 381 -1.37 -17.03 28.94
N ASN A 382 -1.12 -16.19 27.94
CA ASN A 382 0.07 -15.35 27.87
C ASN A 382 -0.14 -13.97 28.50
N ASN A 383 -1.39 -13.57 28.77
CA ASN A 383 -1.82 -12.22 29.12
C ASN A 383 -1.17 -11.19 28.16
N GLN A 384 -1.26 -11.49 26.86
CA GLN A 384 -0.70 -10.69 25.78
C GLN A 384 -1.73 -10.54 24.66
N LEU A 385 -1.72 -9.40 23.98
CA LEU A 385 -2.57 -9.21 22.82
C LEU A 385 -2.01 -10.00 21.64
N VAL A 386 -2.86 -10.74 20.95
CA VAL A 386 -2.52 -11.34 19.65
C VAL A 386 -2.26 -10.25 18.61
N VAL A 387 -1.54 -10.56 17.53
CA VAL A 387 -1.35 -9.60 16.42
C VAL A 387 -2.71 -9.23 15.78
N GLY A 388 -3.60 -10.21 15.68
CA GLY A 388 -4.96 -10.03 15.21
C GLY A 388 -5.67 -11.36 14.99
N MET A 389 -6.88 -11.30 14.44
CA MET A 389 -7.71 -12.47 14.19
C MET A 389 -8.44 -12.40 12.84
N ASP A 390 -8.50 -13.52 12.12
CA ASP A 390 -9.43 -13.70 11.00
C ASP A 390 -10.84 -13.96 11.55
N VAL A 391 -11.84 -13.34 10.94
CA VAL A 391 -13.25 -13.41 11.34
C VAL A 391 -14.13 -13.81 10.15
N PRO A 392 -15.31 -14.42 10.35
CA PRO A 392 -15.98 -14.68 11.63
C PRO A 392 -15.45 -15.87 12.44
N GLU A 393 -14.54 -16.68 11.90
CA GLU A 393 -14.09 -17.96 12.49
C GLU A 393 -13.27 -17.77 13.79
N ARG A 394 -12.78 -16.55 14.06
CA ARG A 394 -11.93 -16.20 15.20
C ARG A 394 -10.62 -16.98 15.22
N ASN A 395 -10.00 -17.11 14.04
CA ASN A 395 -8.68 -17.71 13.93
C ASN A 395 -7.63 -16.68 14.32
N PHE A 396 -7.04 -16.85 15.50
CA PHE A 396 -5.99 -15.98 16.01
C PHE A 396 -4.66 -16.22 15.29
N GLY A 397 -3.91 -15.15 15.05
CA GLY A 397 -2.54 -15.28 14.57
C GLY A 397 -1.63 -15.97 15.60
N LEU A 398 -0.60 -16.67 15.12
CA LEU A 398 0.39 -17.37 15.98
C LEU A 398 1.26 -16.43 16.82
N TYR A 399 1.25 -15.14 16.52
CA TYR A 399 2.15 -14.16 17.11
C TYR A 399 1.41 -13.21 18.04
N HIS A 400 2.13 -12.74 19.07
CA HIS A 400 1.65 -11.82 20.09
C HIS A 400 2.50 -10.56 20.13
N TYR A 401 1.89 -9.46 20.57
CA TYR A 401 2.60 -8.26 20.96
C TYR A 401 3.18 -8.41 22.37
N GLY A 402 4.22 -9.25 22.47
CA GLY A 402 4.81 -9.65 23.75
C GLY A 402 5.99 -8.80 24.25
N MET A 403 6.58 -7.94 23.42
CA MET A 403 7.67 -7.05 23.85
C MET A 403 7.12 -5.70 24.30
N LEU A 404 7.61 -5.21 25.45
CA LEU A 404 7.24 -3.88 25.94
C LEU A 404 7.66 -2.79 24.96
N VAL A 405 8.89 -2.84 24.45
CA VAL A 405 9.38 -1.89 23.46
C VAL A 405 8.88 -2.32 22.07
N SER A 406 7.61 -2.01 21.82
CA SER A 406 6.94 -2.12 20.53
C SER A 406 5.98 -0.95 20.32
N GLU A 407 5.57 -0.72 19.08
CA GLU A 407 4.53 0.26 18.72
C GLU A 407 3.17 -0.09 19.36
N ALA A 408 2.93 -1.38 19.59
CA ALA A 408 1.68 -1.90 20.13
C ALA A 408 1.48 -1.59 21.62
N ARG A 409 2.52 -1.19 22.35
CA ARG A 409 2.39 -0.83 23.77
C ARG A 409 1.42 0.32 24.00
N ALA A 410 1.26 1.21 23.01
CA ALA A 410 0.27 2.29 23.09
C ALA A 410 -1.16 1.71 23.17
N THR A 411 -1.45 0.66 22.39
CA THR A 411 -2.71 -0.09 22.43
C THR A 411 -2.90 -0.77 23.79
N SER A 412 -1.87 -1.44 24.31
CA SER A 412 -1.93 -2.04 25.66
C SER A 412 -2.19 -0.99 26.74
N PHE A 413 -1.51 0.15 26.70
CA PHE A 413 -1.71 1.26 27.63
C PHE A 413 -3.15 1.78 27.56
N TYR A 414 -3.66 2.03 26.36
CA TYR A 414 -5.04 2.47 26.14
C TYR A 414 -6.05 1.43 26.67
N ALA A 415 -5.86 0.15 26.36
CA ALA A 415 -6.79 -0.91 26.72
C ALA A 415 -6.84 -1.18 28.23
N ILE A 416 -5.71 -1.06 28.94
CA ILE A 416 -5.66 -1.03 30.41
C ILE A 416 -6.45 0.17 30.94
N GLY A 417 -6.19 1.35 30.37
CA GLY A 417 -6.83 2.60 30.80
C GLY A 417 -8.33 2.61 30.60
N LYS A 418 -8.80 1.96 29.55
CA LYS A 418 -10.22 1.76 29.26
C LYS A 418 -10.86 0.76 30.21
N GLY A 419 -10.09 -0.15 30.78
CA GLY A 419 -10.56 -1.27 31.61
C GLY A 419 -10.89 -2.53 30.81
N ASP A 420 -10.51 -2.59 29.53
CA ASP A 420 -10.69 -3.80 28.70
C ASP A 420 -9.65 -4.87 29.09
N LEU A 421 -8.46 -4.46 29.52
CA LEU A 421 -7.39 -5.36 29.96
C LEU A 421 -7.05 -5.13 31.44
N PRO A 422 -6.66 -6.18 32.18
CA PRO A 422 -6.18 -6.02 33.54
C PRO A 422 -4.85 -5.24 33.57
N LYS A 423 -4.58 -4.54 34.67
CA LYS A 423 -3.36 -3.72 34.81
C LYS A 423 -2.08 -4.55 34.71
N ASP A 424 -2.13 -5.79 35.19
CA ASP A 424 -1.00 -6.71 35.20
C ASP A 424 -0.51 -7.12 33.81
N HIS A 425 -1.35 -7.03 32.77
CA HIS A 425 -0.99 -7.17 31.35
C HIS A 425 0.32 -6.45 31.02
N TRP A 426 0.52 -5.25 31.58
CA TRP A 426 1.73 -4.47 31.35
C TRP A 426 3.03 -5.18 31.78
N TRP A 427 2.98 -6.01 32.81
CA TRP A 427 4.12 -6.74 33.36
C TRP A 427 4.38 -8.07 32.65
N PHE A 428 3.40 -8.60 31.92
CA PHE A 428 3.57 -9.74 31.00
C PHE A 428 4.28 -9.36 29.70
N LEU A 429 4.37 -8.07 29.39
CA LEU A 429 5.21 -7.58 28.30
C LEU A 429 6.69 -7.70 28.66
N TYR A 430 7.44 -8.45 27.87
CA TYR A 430 8.86 -8.68 28.08
C TYR A 430 9.66 -7.38 27.95
N ARG A 431 10.46 -7.08 28.98
CA ARG A 431 11.58 -6.13 28.86
C ARG A 431 12.71 -6.80 28.08
N THR A 432 13.04 -8.04 28.44
CA THR A 432 13.86 -8.94 27.62
C THR A 432 13.23 -10.33 27.59
N LEU A 433 13.60 -11.12 26.60
CA LEU A 433 13.12 -12.50 26.47
C LEU A 433 13.79 -13.42 27.52
N PRO A 434 13.17 -14.57 27.84
CA PRO A 434 13.74 -15.54 28.77
C PRO A 434 15.17 -15.96 28.41
N ASP A 435 16.06 -16.15 29.40
CA ASP A 435 17.45 -16.55 29.15
C ASP A 435 17.55 -17.90 28.42
N SER A 436 16.60 -18.82 28.64
CA SER A 436 16.55 -20.11 27.95
C SER A 436 16.41 -19.99 26.43
N TRP A 437 15.95 -18.84 25.91
CA TRP A 437 15.75 -18.61 24.48
C TRP A 437 17.04 -18.13 23.84
N LYS A 438 17.94 -19.05 23.50
CA LYS A 438 19.30 -18.76 23.03
C LYS A 438 19.40 -18.16 21.62
N TRP A 439 18.29 -18.00 20.90
CA TRP A 439 18.25 -17.37 19.57
C TRP A 439 18.31 -15.83 19.62
N GLN A 440 18.07 -15.24 20.80
CA GLN A 440 18.09 -13.80 20.97
C GLN A 440 19.50 -13.21 20.77
N THR A 441 19.61 -11.93 20.45
CA THR A 441 20.89 -11.32 20.04
C THR A 441 21.96 -11.25 21.13
N GLN A 442 21.55 -11.25 22.40
CA GLN A 442 22.44 -11.42 23.55
C GLN A 442 21.66 -11.95 24.76
N PRO A 443 22.32 -12.67 25.69
CA PRO A 443 21.68 -13.12 26.93
C PRO A 443 21.11 -11.93 27.73
N PRO A 444 19.91 -12.06 28.31
CA PRO A 444 19.32 -11.03 29.13
C PRO A 444 20.09 -10.88 30.44
N GLN A 445 20.17 -9.65 30.94
CA GLN A 445 20.70 -9.32 32.27
C GLN A 445 19.59 -8.62 33.06
N GLY A 446 19.58 -8.70 34.38
CA GLY A 446 18.58 -7.99 35.18
C GLY A 446 18.23 -8.72 36.46
N THR A 447 17.15 -8.29 37.10
CA THR A 447 16.65 -8.89 38.33
C THR A 447 15.16 -9.19 38.22
N GLN A 448 14.71 -10.23 38.91
CA GLN A 448 13.28 -10.51 39.05
C GLN A 448 12.66 -9.44 39.95
N LYS A 449 11.52 -8.91 39.52
CA LYS A 449 10.71 -7.95 40.29
C LYS A 449 9.28 -8.47 40.34
N GLU A 450 8.56 -8.08 41.38
CA GLU A 450 7.13 -8.36 41.54
C GLU A 450 6.37 -7.04 41.54
N ARG A 451 5.35 -6.91 40.68
CA ARG A 451 4.46 -5.75 40.62
C ARG A 451 3.06 -6.16 40.26
N ASP A 452 2.07 -5.57 40.93
CA ASP A 452 0.65 -5.87 40.73
C ASP A 452 0.37 -7.40 40.70
N GLY A 453 1.04 -8.18 41.55
CA GLY A 453 0.90 -9.64 41.63
C GLY A 453 1.59 -10.44 40.51
N THR A 454 2.37 -9.78 39.64
CA THR A 454 3.10 -10.42 38.53
C THR A 454 4.61 -10.35 38.77
N THR A 455 5.25 -11.52 38.73
CA THR A 455 6.71 -11.63 38.70
C THR A 455 7.20 -11.53 37.26
N TYR A 456 8.11 -10.60 37.01
CA TYR A 456 8.71 -10.41 35.69
C TYR A 456 10.20 -10.11 35.80
N LEU A 457 10.94 -10.46 34.75
CA LEU A 457 12.33 -10.07 34.63
C LEU A 457 12.38 -8.60 34.22
N GLN A 458 12.84 -7.75 35.12
CA GLN A 458 13.25 -6.38 34.78
C GLN A 458 14.61 -6.47 34.07
N GLY A 459 14.53 -6.91 32.83
CA GLY A 459 15.67 -7.28 32.00
C GLY A 459 16.16 -6.14 31.14
N HIS A 460 17.45 -6.16 30.85
CA HIS A 460 18.10 -5.26 29.92
C HIS A 460 19.20 -5.97 29.15
N TYR A 461 19.56 -5.36 28.04
CA TYR A 461 20.74 -5.63 27.23
C TYR A 461 21.80 -4.56 27.49
N SER A 462 23.03 -4.81 27.04
CA SER A 462 24.15 -3.88 27.25
C SER A 462 24.92 -3.67 25.96
N ARG A 463 25.16 -2.40 25.58
CA ARG A 463 25.98 -2.06 24.41
C ARG A 463 26.71 -0.75 24.64
N ALA A 464 27.98 -0.69 24.27
CA ALA A 464 28.82 0.51 24.39
C ALA A 464 28.77 1.14 25.81
N GLY A 465 28.75 0.31 26.85
CA GLY A 465 28.67 0.74 28.25
C GLY A 465 27.30 1.25 28.71
N GLN A 466 26.27 1.20 27.86
CA GLN A 466 24.90 1.59 28.20
C GLN A 466 23.98 0.38 28.33
N LYS A 467 23.09 0.41 29.32
CA LYS A 467 21.99 -0.54 29.47
C LYS A 467 20.77 -0.05 28.68
N PHE A 468 20.07 -0.96 28.02
CA PHE A 468 18.82 -0.64 27.31
C PHE A 468 17.88 -1.85 27.27
N VAL A 469 16.59 -1.59 27.18
CA VAL A 469 15.53 -2.58 26.93
C VAL A 469 15.35 -2.69 25.41
N PRO A 470 15.56 -3.88 24.81
CA PRO A 470 15.50 -4.08 23.35
C PRO A 470 14.06 -4.05 22.82
N SER A 471 13.91 -3.75 21.52
CA SER A 471 12.68 -4.02 20.77
C SER A 471 12.71 -5.42 20.13
N TRP A 472 11.73 -5.81 19.29
CA TRP A 472 11.88 -7.05 18.52
C TRP A 472 13.00 -6.92 17.49
N GLY A 473 12.95 -5.84 16.71
CA GLY A 473 13.73 -5.67 15.50
C GLY A 473 15.01 -4.86 15.61
N GLY A 474 15.17 -4.07 16.66
CA GLY A 474 16.14 -2.99 16.64
C GLY A 474 15.65 -1.78 15.83
N SER A 475 14.35 -1.69 15.52
CA SER A 475 13.74 -0.58 14.76
C SER A 475 13.41 0.60 15.67
N LEU A 476 13.63 1.82 15.18
CA LEU A 476 13.22 3.02 15.92
C LEU A 476 11.71 3.27 15.93
N PHE A 477 10.96 2.76 14.96
CA PHE A 477 9.50 2.88 14.96
C PHE A 477 8.87 2.19 16.17
N GLU A 478 9.32 0.97 16.48
CA GLU A 478 8.89 0.18 17.65
C GLU A 478 9.10 0.97 18.96
N VAL A 479 10.16 1.77 19.00
CA VAL A 479 10.57 2.54 20.17
C VAL A 479 9.84 3.86 20.25
N LEU A 480 9.67 4.58 19.15
CA LEU A 480 9.30 6.00 19.19
C LEU A 480 7.88 6.30 18.72
N MET A 481 7.19 5.41 18.00
CA MET A 481 5.81 5.69 17.57
C MET A 481 4.87 5.98 18.76
N PRO A 482 4.89 5.22 19.89
CA PRO A 482 4.04 5.51 21.05
C PRO A 482 4.26 6.90 21.66
N THR A 483 5.44 7.50 21.44
CA THR A 483 5.74 8.85 21.93
C THR A 483 4.94 9.95 21.24
N LEU A 484 4.26 9.65 20.12
CA LEU A 484 3.33 10.58 19.47
C LEU A 484 2.16 10.97 20.39
N VAL A 485 1.78 10.08 21.30
CA VAL A 485 0.57 10.20 22.13
C VAL A 485 0.86 10.04 23.62
N ILE A 486 1.95 9.37 24.02
CA ILE A 486 2.39 9.26 25.42
C ILE A 486 3.69 10.05 25.60
N ASN A 487 3.71 11.03 26.51
CA ASN A 487 4.93 11.76 26.84
C ASN A 487 5.85 10.94 27.77
N GLU A 488 6.42 9.86 27.24
CA GLU A 488 7.25 8.92 28.01
C GLU A 488 8.51 9.59 28.58
N LYS A 489 9.04 10.62 27.90
CA LYS A 489 10.18 11.40 28.39
C LYS A 489 9.88 12.10 29.72
N LYS A 490 8.68 12.67 29.86
CA LYS A 490 8.24 13.37 31.07
C LYS A 490 7.68 12.42 32.11
N LEU A 491 6.92 11.41 31.69
CA LEU A 491 6.13 10.54 32.57
C LEU A 491 6.89 9.29 33.03
N ALA A 492 7.87 8.82 32.25
CA ALA A 492 8.70 7.67 32.57
C ALA A 492 10.20 8.00 32.42
N PRO A 493 10.71 9.04 33.10
CA PRO A 493 12.08 9.57 32.86
C PRO A 493 13.19 8.60 33.26
N LYS A 494 12.90 7.55 34.04
CA LYS A 494 13.83 6.47 34.42
C LYS A 494 13.56 5.14 33.73
N GLY A 495 12.42 5.03 33.03
CA GLY A 495 11.99 3.82 32.32
C GLY A 495 12.01 4.06 30.81
N LEU A 496 10.83 3.98 30.18
CA LEU A 496 10.65 4.16 28.73
C LEU A 496 11.30 5.45 28.20
N GLY A 497 11.15 6.58 28.89
CA GLY A 497 11.72 7.86 28.46
C GLY A 497 13.26 7.83 28.36
N LEU A 498 13.92 7.23 29.35
CA LEU A 498 15.37 7.02 29.35
C LEU A 498 15.76 6.01 28.27
N ASN A 499 15.03 4.90 28.18
CA ASN A 499 15.30 3.85 27.21
C ASN A 499 15.21 4.37 25.77
N ASN A 500 14.18 5.14 25.43
CA ASN A 500 13.99 5.71 24.11
C ASN A 500 15.17 6.59 23.71
N LYS A 501 15.69 7.39 24.65
CA LYS A 501 16.88 8.22 24.42
C LYS A 501 18.11 7.35 24.16
N ILE A 502 18.42 6.41 25.05
CA ILE A 502 19.59 5.53 24.93
C ILE A 502 19.52 4.72 23.63
N PHE A 503 18.38 4.09 23.35
CA PHE A 503 18.18 3.29 22.15
C PHE A 503 18.39 4.14 20.89
N THR A 504 17.87 5.37 20.86
CA THR A 504 18.06 6.27 19.71
C THR A 504 19.51 6.69 19.55
N GLU A 505 20.24 6.95 20.64
CA GLU A 505 21.68 7.22 20.61
C GLU A 505 22.47 6.04 20.06
N LEU A 506 22.17 4.82 20.54
CA LEU A 506 22.82 3.59 20.09
C LEU A 506 22.52 3.28 18.61
N GLN A 507 21.28 3.45 18.15
CA GLN A 507 20.91 3.18 16.76
C GLN A 507 21.51 4.24 15.81
N ARG A 508 21.54 5.51 16.21
CA ARG A 508 22.26 6.57 15.48
C ARG A 508 23.74 6.22 15.36
N ASP A 509 24.37 5.85 16.46
CA ASP A 509 25.79 5.55 16.50
C ASP A 509 26.13 4.28 15.71
N TYR A 510 25.26 3.27 15.74
CA TYR A 510 25.36 2.09 14.89
C TYR A 510 25.40 2.47 13.41
N ALA A 511 24.44 3.27 12.93
CA ALA A 511 24.39 3.69 11.54
C ALA A 511 25.57 4.60 11.15
N LEU A 512 25.85 5.65 11.93
CA LEU A 512 26.85 6.67 11.56
C LEU A 512 28.30 6.25 11.86
N LYS A 513 28.55 5.58 12.99
CA LYS A 513 29.90 5.26 13.44
C LYS A 513 30.34 3.85 13.06
N GLU A 514 29.46 2.86 13.16
CA GLU A 514 29.82 1.48 12.85
C GLU A 514 29.63 1.17 11.36
N LYS A 515 28.44 1.45 10.82
CA LYS A 515 28.11 1.22 9.40
C LYS A 515 28.63 2.31 8.46
N LYS A 516 29.03 3.45 9.00
CA LYS A 516 29.51 4.63 8.24
C LYS A 516 28.48 5.13 7.22
N TYR A 517 27.20 4.95 7.50
CA TYR A 517 26.13 5.52 6.69
C TYR A 517 26.10 7.04 6.85
N PRO A 518 25.78 7.81 5.79
CA PRO A 518 25.74 9.27 5.88
C PRO A 518 24.54 9.78 6.70
N VAL A 519 23.51 8.95 6.84
CA VAL A 519 22.27 9.22 7.57
C VAL A 519 21.91 8.00 8.42
N TRP A 520 21.09 8.22 9.45
CA TRP A 520 20.57 7.16 10.33
C TRP A 520 19.04 7.10 10.32
N GLY A 521 18.47 6.04 10.88
CA GLY A 521 17.02 5.82 10.90
C GLY A 521 16.61 4.49 10.27
N LEU A 522 17.07 3.39 10.87
CA LEU A 522 16.68 2.02 10.50
C LEU A 522 15.31 1.70 11.10
N SER A 523 14.35 1.38 10.23
CA SER A 523 12.95 1.13 10.56
C SER A 523 12.23 0.49 9.37
N PRO A 524 11.11 -0.24 9.56
CA PRO A 524 10.30 -0.73 8.45
C PRO A 524 10.00 0.34 7.41
N ALA A 525 10.15 -0.02 6.14
CA ALA A 525 9.97 0.89 5.02
C ALA A 525 9.74 0.12 3.70
N SER A 526 9.18 0.79 2.71
CA SER A 526 9.11 0.29 1.34
C SER A 526 10.48 0.39 0.65
N THR A 527 10.77 -0.53 -0.26
CA THR A 527 12.05 -0.59 -1.01
C THR A 527 11.89 -0.52 -2.53
N THR A 528 10.67 -0.39 -3.04
CA THR A 528 10.35 -0.38 -4.48
C THR A 528 9.39 0.75 -4.83
N SER A 529 9.55 1.33 -6.02
CA SER A 529 8.74 2.46 -6.51
C SER A 529 7.89 2.08 -7.73
N GLY A 530 6.98 2.95 -8.16
CA GLY A 530 6.09 2.71 -9.29
C GLY A 530 5.17 1.50 -9.06
N ARG A 531 5.10 0.58 -10.02
CA ARG A 531 4.28 -0.65 -9.91
C ARG A 531 4.86 -1.72 -8.98
N GLY A 532 6.12 -1.61 -8.54
CA GLY A 532 6.69 -2.55 -7.58
C GLY A 532 6.09 -2.38 -6.18
N TRP A 533 5.83 -3.48 -5.48
CA TRP A 533 5.49 -3.47 -4.05
C TRP A 533 6.46 -4.38 -3.30
N ASN A 534 7.15 -3.80 -2.32
CA ASN A 534 7.94 -4.52 -1.34
C ASN A 534 8.07 -3.62 -0.12
N TYR A 535 7.63 -4.12 1.02
CA TYR A 535 7.74 -3.48 2.33
C TYR A 535 8.34 -4.51 3.28
N GLN A 536 9.36 -4.12 4.04
CA GLN A 536 10.08 -5.03 4.92
C GLN A 536 10.52 -4.30 6.19
N GLU A 537 10.78 -5.08 7.22
CA GLU A 537 11.26 -4.57 8.50
C GLU A 537 12.79 -4.39 8.50
N PHE A 538 13.24 -3.20 8.89
CA PHE A 538 14.65 -2.88 9.06
C PHE A 538 14.95 -2.44 10.48
N GLY A 539 16.17 -2.71 10.94
CA GLY A 539 16.59 -2.34 12.29
C GLY A 539 18.09 -2.47 12.51
N ALA A 540 18.57 -1.91 13.61
CA ALA A 540 19.91 -2.18 14.10
C ALA A 540 19.87 -3.53 14.84
N LYS A 541 20.19 -4.63 14.14
CA LYS A 541 20.13 -6.01 14.67
C LYS A 541 20.55 -6.14 16.14
N PRO A 542 21.70 -5.59 16.60
CA PRO A 542 22.12 -5.77 17.99
C PRO A 542 21.27 -5.08 19.06
N LEU A 543 20.32 -4.23 18.67
CA LEU A 543 19.37 -3.55 19.56
C LEU A 543 18.01 -4.24 19.62
N GLY A 544 17.78 -5.25 18.79
CA GLY A 544 16.57 -6.07 18.82
C GLY A 544 16.81 -7.40 19.52
N ALA A 545 15.77 -7.95 20.16
CA ALA A 545 15.81 -9.30 20.71
C ALA A 545 15.96 -10.34 19.60
N LYS A 546 15.19 -10.22 18.50
CA LYS A 546 15.37 -11.01 17.26
C LYS A 546 16.36 -10.34 16.33
N GLY A 547 16.20 -9.02 16.15
CA GLY A 547 17.03 -8.17 15.32
C GLY A 547 16.76 -8.33 13.83
N TYR A 548 16.22 -7.27 13.22
CA TYR A 548 15.96 -7.15 11.80
C TYR A 548 17.25 -6.82 11.02
N PRO A 549 17.31 -7.15 9.73
CA PRO A 549 18.44 -6.76 8.91
C PRO A 549 18.42 -5.24 8.63
N ASP A 550 19.59 -4.61 8.49
CA ASP A 550 19.64 -3.18 8.11
C ASP A 550 19.54 -2.99 6.58
N LEU A 551 20.14 -3.90 5.81
CA LEU A 551 20.30 -3.88 4.33
C LEU A 551 20.76 -2.54 3.70
N GLY A 552 21.18 -1.56 4.50
CA GLY A 552 21.42 -0.19 4.05
C GLY A 552 20.16 0.60 3.71
N VAL A 553 18.97 0.16 4.15
CA VAL A 553 17.71 0.90 3.93
C VAL A 553 17.46 1.81 5.14
N VAL A 554 17.34 3.11 4.89
CA VAL A 554 17.15 4.13 5.94
C VAL A 554 15.95 5.00 5.57
N THR A 555 15.13 5.34 6.55
CA THR A 555 13.89 6.12 6.36
C THR A 555 13.88 7.43 7.16
N PRO A 556 13.39 8.55 6.57
CA PRO A 556 13.28 9.83 7.27
C PRO A 556 12.22 9.86 8.39
N HIS A 557 11.15 9.06 8.34
CA HIS A 557 10.02 9.20 9.27
C HIS A 557 10.46 9.06 10.74
N VAL A 558 11.42 8.16 11.02
CA VAL A 558 11.95 7.99 12.39
C VAL A 558 12.85 9.13 12.84
N SER A 559 13.41 9.93 11.93
CA SER A 559 14.10 11.16 12.31
C SER A 559 13.12 12.20 12.85
N PHE A 560 11.88 12.24 12.34
CA PHE A 560 10.84 13.09 12.92
C PHE A 560 10.40 12.57 14.28
N LEU A 561 10.15 11.27 14.43
CA LEU A 561 9.84 10.67 15.74
C LEU A 561 10.93 10.97 16.79
N ALA A 562 12.21 10.94 16.37
CA ALA A 562 13.33 11.24 17.25
C ALA A 562 13.43 12.72 17.68
N LEU A 563 12.58 13.62 17.19
CA LEU A 563 12.49 14.99 17.73
C LEU A 563 12.16 15.01 19.23
N GLU A 564 11.48 13.99 19.75
CA GLU A 564 11.13 13.87 21.17
C GLU A 564 12.39 13.72 22.05
N VAL A 565 13.33 12.88 21.61
CA VAL A 565 14.48 12.43 22.41
C VAL A 565 15.79 13.10 22.02
N LEU A 566 16.06 13.30 20.71
CA LEU A 566 17.30 13.85 20.16
C LEU A 566 17.02 14.94 19.09
N PRO A 567 16.36 16.05 19.44
CA PRO A 567 15.90 17.04 18.44
C PRO A 567 17.01 17.66 17.60
N LYS A 568 18.19 17.91 18.20
CA LYS A 568 19.32 18.49 17.46
C LYS A 568 19.86 17.51 16.41
N ASP A 569 20.02 16.24 16.78
CA ASP A 569 20.49 15.19 15.87
C ASP A 569 19.46 14.87 14.79
N ALA A 570 18.18 14.78 15.15
CA ALA A 570 17.07 14.58 14.23
C ALA A 570 17.03 15.63 13.12
N ILE A 571 17.06 16.92 13.49
CA ILE A 571 17.06 18.03 12.52
C ILE A 571 18.33 18.00 11.65
N LYS A 572 19.48 17.71 12.25
CA LYS A 572 20.74 17.55 11.50
C LYS A 572 20.61 16.42 10.47
N ASN A 573 20.06 15.28 10.85
CA ASN A 573 19.89 14.11 9.98
C ASN A 573 18.94 14.40 8.81
N LEU A 574 17.79 15.04 9.08
CA LEU A 574 16.84 15.46 8.04
C LEU A 574 17.48 16.42 7.02
N ARG A 575 18.32 17.35 7.49
CA ARG A 575 19.10 18.21 6.59
C ARG A 575 20.12 17.42 5.78
N THR A 576 20.77 16.42 6.37
CA THR A 576 21.70 15.55 5.65
C THR A 576 20.97 14.73 4.59
N PHE A 577 19.79 14.19 4.86
CA PHE A 577 18.96 13.53 3.85
C PHE A 577 18.73 14.42 2.63
N LEU A 578 18.28 15.67 2.83
CA LEU A 578 18.03 16.62 1.74
C LEU A 578 19.30 17.01 0.96
N LYS A 579 20.45 17.05 1.62
CA LYS A 579 21.73 17.38 0.97
C LYS A 579 22.27 16.24 0.11
N HIS A 580 22.06 15.00 0.53
CA HIS A 580 22.68 13.83 -0.09
C HIS A 580 21.78 13.12 -1.09
N TYR A 581 20.45 13.25 -0.98
CA TYR A 581 19.52 12.43 -1.74
C TYR A 581 18.36 13.24 -2.33
N PRO A 582 17.85 12.87 -3.51
CA PRO A 582 16.61 13.43 -4.08
C PRO A 582 15.37 12.85 -3.37
N ILE A 583 15.35 12.88 -2.04
CA ILE A 583 14.36 12.22 -1.18
C ILE A 583 13.16 13.12 -0.82
N TYR A 584 13.00 14.25 -1.51
CA TYR A 584 11.95 15.23 -1.21
C TYR A 584 11.11 15.51 -2.47
N GLY A 585 9.81 15.27 -2.35
CA GLY A 585 8.82 15.56 -3.39
C GLY A 585 7.79 16.58 -2.93
N GLU A 586 6.69 16.69 -3.68
CA GLU A 586 5.65 17.70 -3.45
C GLU A 586 4.98 17.59 -2.08
N TYR A 587 4.90 16.37 -1.53
CA TYR A 587 4.28 16.08 -0.24
C TYR A 587 5.32 15.85 0.87
N GLY A 588 6.52 16.42 0.73
CA GLY A 588 7.58 16.25 1.71
C GLY A 588 8.50 15.07 1.42
N PHE A 589 9.06 14.48 2.48
CA PHE A 589 10.02 13.38 2.36
C PHE A 589 9.37 12.12 1.80
N TYR A 590 10.09 11.43 0.94
CA TYR A 590 9.78 10.07 0.55
C TYR A 590 10.16 9.07 1.64
N ASP A 591 9.53 7.90 1.56
CA ASP A 591 9.61 6.83 2.55
C ASP A 591 11.06 6.39 2.84
N SER A 592 11.89 6.07 1.83
CA SER A 592 13.20 5.51 2.13
C SER A 592 14.28 5.79 1.08
N VAL A 593 15.52 5.50 1.47
CA VAL A 593 16.69 5.44 0.60
C VAL A 593 17.54 4.22 0.95
N ASN A 594 18.05 3.54 -0.08
CA ASN A 594 19.14 2.61 0.10
C ASN A 594 20.47 3.37 0.04
N VAL A 595 21.12 3.56 1.20
CA VAL A 595 22.32 4.41 1.31
C VAL A 595 23.56 3.77 0.66
N LYS A 596 23.54 2.47 0.36
CA LYS A 596 24.67 1.78 -0.30
C LYS A 596 24.75 2.09 -1.79
N ASN A 597 23.60 2.32 -2.44
CA ASN A 597 23.54 2.63 -3.87
C ASN A 597 22.90 3.99 -4.18
N GLY A 598 22.46 4.73 -3.16
CA GLY A 598 21.84 6.06 -3.29
C GLY A 598 20.41 6.06 -3.86
N ARG A 599 19.80 4.89 -4.06
CA ARG A 599 18.46 4.79 -4.65
C ARG A 599 17.40 5.21 -3.64
N VAL A 600 16.72 6.31 -3.95
CA VAL A 600 15.52 6.77 -3.23
C VAL A 600 14.31 5.97 -3.70
N ASN A 601 13.47 5.56 -2.76
CA ASN A 601 12.17 5.00 -3.05
C ASN A 601 11.12 6.12 -3.04
N THR A 602 10.65 6.56 -4.22
CA THR A 602 9.71 7.67 -4.34
C THR A 602 8.27 7.23 -4.04
N GLN A 603 8.00 6.96 -2.78
CA GLN A 603 6.69 6.55 -2.26
C GLN A 603 6.34 7.39 -1.03
N TYR A 604 5.05 7.71 -0.91
CA TYR A 604 4.44 8.26 0.29
C TYR A 604 3.54 7.21 0.93
N LEU A 605 3.72 6.97 2.23
CA LEU A 605 2.83 6.15 3.05
C LEU A 605 2.03 7.06 3.99
N ALA A 606 0.72 6.86 4.10
CA ALA A 606 -0.13 7.64 5.01
C ALA A 606 0.39 7.55 6.45
N LEU A 607 0.80 6.34 6.86
CA LEU A 607 1.41 6.08 8.15
C LEU A 607 2.59 7.01 8.44
N ASP A 608 3.60 6.99 7.57
CA ASP A 608 4.85 7.74 7.74
C ASP A 608 4.66 9.25 7.68
N GLN A 609 3.79 9.70 6.77
CA GLN A 609 3.46 11.11 6.63
C GLN A 609 2.74 11.63 7.88
N GLY A 610 1.83 10.83 8.45
CA GLY A 610 1.09 11.17 9.65
C GLY A 610 1.99 11.21 10.88
N MET A 611 2.81 10.19 11.06
CA MET A 611 3.83 10.16 12.13
C MET A 611 4.76 11.37 12.04
N SER A 612 5.22 11.72 10.83
CA SER A 612 6.12 12.86 10.62
C SER A 612 5.46 14.18 11.00
N LEU A 613 4.22 14.42 10.55
CA LEU A 613 3.49 15.66 10.85
C LEU A 613 3.13 15.77 12.33
N ALA A 614 2.67 14.67 12.95
CA ALA A 614 2.35 14.61 14.37
C ALA A 614 3.58 14.86 15.25
N ALA A 615 4.73 14.28 14.91
CA ALA A 615 5.98 14.50 15.64
C ALA A 615 6.47 15.96 15.52
N ILE A 616 6.39 16.56 14.32
CA ILE A 616 6.69 17.98 14.14
C ILE A 616 5.76 18.83 15.00
N CYS A 617 4.46 18.53 15.01
CA CYS A 617 3.47 19.24 15.82
C CYS A 617 3.84 19.19 17.30
N ASN A 618 4.02 17.99 17.86
CA ASN A 618 4.41 17.83 19.25
C ASN A 618 5.70 18.59 19.58
N TYR A 619 6.74 18.51 18.75
CA TYR A 619 7.97 19.25 18.99
C TYR A 619 7.76 20.78 18.99
N LEU A 620 6.98 21.31 18.04
CA LEU A 620 6.79 22.75 17.87
C LEU A 620 5.75 23.36 18.82
N ARG A 621 4.82 22.53 19.32
CA ARG A 621 3.68 22.88 20.18
C ARG A 621 3.78 22.23 21.58
N LYS A 622 4.95 21.74 21.96
CA LYS A 622 5.28 21.22 23.30
C LYS A 622 4.39 20.04 23.74
N GLY A 623 4.17 19.07 22.85
CA GLY A 623 3.48 17.82 23.16
C GLY A 623 1.95 17.91 23.09
N ILE A 624 1.38 18.79 22.25
CA ILE A 624 -0.08 19.05 22.26
C ILE A 624 -0.95 17.81 22.01
N LEU A 625 -0.52 16.86 21.17
CA LEU A 625 -1.27 15.61 20.96
C LEU A 625 -1.18 14.69 22.18
N GLN A 626 0.00 14.67 22.84
CA GLN A 626 0.19 13.95 24.10
C GLN A 626 -0.70 14.55 25.20
N ASP A 627 -0.80 15.89 25.26
CA ASP A 627 -1.67 16.58 26.21
C ASP A 627 -3.16 16.25 25.99
N TYR A 628 -3.61 16.16 24.73
CA TYR A 628 -4.98 15.73 24.44
C TYR A 628 -5.25 14.33 24.99
N PHE A 629 -4.38 13.35 24.70
CA PHE A 629 -4.55 12.00 25.23
C PHE A 629 -4.44 11.95 26.76
N GLN A 630 -3.47 12.66 27.35
CA GLN A 630 -3.23 12.66 28.80
C GLN A 630 -4.36 13.27 29.64
N ARG A 631 -5.14 14.21 29.09
CA ARG A 631 -6.29 14.81 29.80
C ARG A 631 -7.42 13.82 30.04
N ASP A 632 -7.50 12.79 29.21
CA ASP A 632 -8.57 11.83 29.18
C ASP A 632 -8.57 10.89 30.41
N PRO A 633 -9.74 10.51 30.97
CA PRO A 633 -9.83 9.54 32.06
C PRO A 633 -9.16 8.20 31.76
N VAL A 634 -9.24 7.71 30.50
CA VAL A 634 -8.59 6.45 30.07
C VAL A 634 -7.10 6.52 30.32
N PHE A 635 -6.44 7.63 29.97
CA PHE A 635 -5.02 7.77 30.23
C PHE A 635 -4.69 7.72 31.72
N LYS A 636 -5.45 8.47 32.54
CA LYS A 636 -5.20 8.58 33.98
C LYS A 636 -5.30 7.23 34.68
N ALA A 637 -6.24 6.37 34.26
CA ALA A 637 -6.41 5.04 34.80
C ALA A 637 -5.19 4.12 34.56
N ALA A 638 -4.53 4.25 33.41
CA ALA A 638 -3.33 3.46 33.09
C ALA A 638 -2.01 4.10 33.57
N ALA A 639 -1.97 5.39 33.88
CA ALA A 639 -0.74 6.17 34.07
C ALA A 639 0.29 5.53 35.03
N SER A 640 -0.17 4.82 36.07
CA SER A 640 0.71 4.19 37.06
C SER A 640 1.62 3.09 36.48
N VAL A 641 1.29 2.48 35.34
CA VAL A 641 2.15 1.45 34.72
C VAL A 641 3.43 2.03 34.12
N LEU A 642 3.48 3.35 33.91
CA LEU A 642 4.66 4.07 33.41
C LEU A 642 5.73 4.32 34.49
N ASP A 643 5.39 4.16 35.78
CA ASP A 643 6.29 4.40 36.90
C ASP A 643 7.24 3.22 37.14
N GLU A 644 8.18 3.02 36.22
CA GLU A 644 9.19 1.97 36.29
C GLU A 644 10.60 2.56 36.11
N ASP A 645 11.54 2.18 36.97
CA ASP A 645 12.97 2.38 36.75
C ASP A 645 13.53 1.13 36.08
N PHE A 646 13.90 1.23 34.79
CA PHE A 646 14.28 0.04 34.01
C PHE A 646 15.60 -0.60 34.45
N PHE A 647 16.45 0.14 35.17
CA PHE A 647 17.84 -0.27 35.37
C PHE A 647 18.27 -0.36 36.84
N ASN A 648 17.34 -0.18 37.80
CA ASN A 648 17.57 -0.25 39.25
C ASN A 648 16.52 -1.08 40.01
#